data_AF-A0AAD6Q7S6-F1
#
_entry.id   AF-A0AAD6Q7S6-F1
#
_cell.length_a   1.000
_cell.length_b   1.000
_cell.length_c   1.000
_cell.angle_alpha   90.00
_cell.angle_beta   90.00
_cell.angle_gamma   90.00
#
_symmetry.space_group_name_H-M   'P 1'
#
loop_
_entity.id
_entity.type
_entity.pdbx_description
1 polymer ?
#
loop_
_entity_poly.entity_id
_entity_poly.type
_entity_poly.pdbx_seq_one_letter_code
_entity_poly.pdbx_strand_id
1 'polypeptide(L)'
;MANRASPPNLHKSVAISKGYNFASTWEQNAPLTEQQQEAIASLSHSVSERPYPNNLTQDHASVKENGGLTVSTRDISFGESQGIDAVLVNTNQFYKWFTDLESAMKSEAEEKYQHYVNNLTEHMETCDDILLQVDETLDFFNELQLQHQAVATKTKTLHDACDRLVVEKQRLIEFAEAVHSKLHYFDELENLNNNFYASNTNVGNEKFLPLLKRLDECISYVESNPQYAESSVYLLKFRQLQSRALGMIRTHVLSVLKNASSQVQHAIRSTGGSKTSISEGVEASVIYVRFKAASTELKPILEEIESRSSRKEYAQILADCHKLYCEQRLSLVKGIVHQRISEFAKKEALPSLTRSGCAYLMLVCQLEHQLFDHFFPSSSEDISSLAPLIDPLSTYLYDTLRPKLIHETNVDLLCELVDILKVEVLGEQLSRRSESLAGLRPTLQRILADVHERLTFRARTYIRDEIANYIPSNEDMDYPAKLEQSTEMKSETNSVDENPDVFKTWYPPVERTLSCLAKLYRCLEPSVFTGLAQEAVEVCSDSIQKASKLITKRSTAMDGQLFLIKHILILREQIAPFDIEFSVTYKELDFSHLLEHLRRILRGQASLFDWSRSTSLARTLSPRVLESQVDAKKDLEKSLKATCEEFIMSVTKLVVDPMLSFVTKVTAVKLALSSGSQNQKVDSVMAKPLKDQAFATPDKVAELVQKVNAAIQQELPVVMTKMKLYLQNPSTRTILFKPIKTNIVEAHVQIQSLVKAEYSPEEQSIINMTSIQNLQAELDSLL
;
A
#
# COMPACT_ATOMS: atom_id res chain seq x y z
N MET A 1 49.41 -1.80 -14.78
CA MET A 1 50.17 -0.53 -14.67
C MET A 1 51.10 -0.62 -13.47
N ALA A 2 52.29 -0.04 -13.62
CA ALA A 2 53.52 -0.28 -12.86
C ALA A 2 53.51 0.23 -11.40
N ASN A 3 54.31 -0.37 -10.50
CA ASN A 3 55.63 0.18 -10.14
C ASN A 3 56.52 -0.75 -9.28
N ARG A 4 57.84 -0.59 -9.46
CA ARG A 4 59.00 -1.28 -8.86
C ARG A 4 59.32 -0.84 -7.41
N ALA A 5 59.94 -1.73 -6.63
CA ALA A 5 61.17 -1.48 -5.84
C ALA A 5 61.86 -2.80 -5.41
N SER A 6 63.16 -2.72 -5.15
CA SER A 6 64.26 -3.73 -5.15
C SER A 6 64.38 -4.67 -3.93
N PRO A 7 65.18 -5.75 -4.01
CA PRO A 7 66.29 -5.89 -3.04
C PRO A 7 67.61 -6.54 -3.59
N PRO A 8 68.78 -6.21 -3.00
CA PRO A 8 70.04 -6.98 -3.01
C PRO A 8 70.25 -7.68 -1.62
N ASN A 9 71.19 -8.57 -1.28
CA ASN A 9 72.59 -8.83 -1.67
C ASN A 9 72.99 -10.26 -1.24
N LEU A 10 73.92 -10.86 -1.99
CA LEU A 10 74.70 -12.06 -1.65
C LEU A 10 75.81 -11.74 -0.63
N HIS A 11 76.19 -12.73 0.20
CA HIS A 11 77.59 -12.92 0.62
C HIS A 11 77.93 -14.42 0.75
N LYS A 12 79.11 -14.79 0.25
CA LYS A 12 79.72 -16.13 0.23
C LYS A 12 80.42 -16.49 1.55
N SER A 13 80.30 -17.76 1.92
CA SER A 13 81.31 -18.69 2.48
C SER A 13 82.24 -18.25 3.63
N VAL A 14 82.01 -18.82 4.82
CA VAL A 14 83.08 -19.34 5.70
C VAL A 14 82.61 -20.67 6.31
N ALA A 15 83.01 -21.78 5.70
CA ALA A 15 83.15 -23.05 6.40
C ALA A 15 84.40 -22.96 7.32
N ILE A 16 84.41 -23.75 8.40
CA ILE A 16 85.36 -23.79 9.53
C ILE A 16 84.89 -22.91 10.72
N SER A 17 84.15 -23.51 11.67
CA SER A 17 84.08 -23.10 13.11
C SER A 17 82.91 -23.69 13.93
N LYS A 18 82.37 -24.89 13.64
CA LYS A 18 81.30 -25.49 14.48
C LYS A 18 81.50 -26.97 14.85
N GLY A 19 82.74 -27.37 15.12
CA GLY A 19 83.03 -28.66 15.77
C GLY A 19 82.76 -28.69 17.28
N TYR A 20 82.54 -27.53 17.92
CA TYR A 20 82.44 -27.42 19.38
C TYR A 20 81.02 -27.40 19.97
N ASN A 21 79.97 -27.43 19.15
CA ASN A 21 78.59 -27.31 19.64
C ASN A 21 77.84 -28.63 19.82
N PHE A 22 78.39 -29.78 19.40
CA PHE A 22 77.69 -31.06 19.52
C PHE A 22 77.70 -31.59 20.96
N ALA A 23 78.84 -31.48 21.67
CA ALA A 23 78.98 -31.93 23.05
C ALA A 23 78.08 -31.13 24.02
N SER A 24 77.98 -29.80 23.85
CA SER A 24 77.13 -28.98 24.73
C SER A 24 75.64 -29.20 24.51
N THR A 25 75.22 -29.56 23.29
CA THR A 25 73.83 -29.98 23.02
C THR A 25 73.52 -31.37 23.56
N TRP A 26 74.52 -32.23 23.77
CA TRP A 26 74.34 -33.56 24.34
C TRP A 26 74.22 -33.50 25.86
N GLU A 27 75.04 -32.69 26.54
CA GLU A 27 74.94 -32.44 27.98
C GLU A 27 73.64 -31.74 28.42
N GLN A 28 73.07 -30.87 27.58
CA GLN A 28 71.80 -30.18 27.90
C GLN A 28 70.55 -31.07 27.78
N ASN A 29 70.61 -32.16 27.01
CA ASN A 29 69.46 -33.01 26.73
C ASN A 29 69.42 -34.30 27.56
N ALA A 30 70.41 -34.53 28.42
CA ALA A 30 70.46 -35.68 29.33
C ALA A 30 71.05 -35.28 30.71
N PRO A 31 70.34 -34.50 31.53
CA PRO A 31 70.82 -34.14 32.86
C PRO A 31 70.95 -35.40 33.74
N LEU A 32 72.17 -35.69 34.17
CA LEU A 32 72.50 -36.78 35.10
C LEU A 32 71.88 -36.51 36.48
N THR A 33 71.33 -37.54 37.13
CA THR A 33 70.79 -37.43 38.50
C THR A 33 71.92 -37.15 39.50
N GLU A 34 71.61 -36.51 40.64
CA GLU A 34 72.61 -36.19 41.68
C GLU A 34 73.46 -37.39 42.08
N GLN A 35 72.85 -38.58 42.22
CA GLN A 35 73.57 -39.83 42.54
C GLN A 35 74.57 -40.25 41.45
N GLN A 36 74.28 -39.97 40.18
CA GLN A 36 75.18 -40.26 39.05
C GLN A 36 76.32 -39.25 38.99
N GLN A 37 76.04 -37.97 39.31
CA GLN A 37 77.07 -36.94 39.43
C GLN A 37 78.00 -37.22 40.63
N GLU A 38 77.47 -37.69 41.76
CA GLU A 38 78.25 -38.12 42.93
C GLU A 38 79.11 -39.36 42.63
N ALA A 39 78.59 -40.31 41.86
CA ALA A 39 79.35 -41.48 41.42
C ALA A 39 80.49 -41.09 40.46
N ILE A 40 80.24 -40.15 39.54
CA ILE A 40 81.27 -39.61 38.64
C ILE A 40 82.32 -38.80 39.42
N ALA A 41 81.92 -38.01 40.42
CA ALA A 41 82.84 -37.31 41.30
C ALA A 41 83.69 -38.27 42.15
N SER A 42 83.10 -39.35 42.67
CA SER A 42 83.82 -40.40 43.41
C SER A 42 84.79 -41.17 42.51
N LEU A 43 84.39 -41.50 41.27
CA LEU A 43 85.25 -42.12 40.27
C LEU A 43 86.39 -41.18 39.84
N SER A 44 86.09 -39.90 39.62
CA SER A 44 87.07 -38.86 39.32
C SER A 44 88.11 -38.72 40.44
N HIS A 45 87.66 -38.72 41.70
CA HIS A 45 88.56 -38.65 42.86
C HIS A 45 89.42 -39.91 42.98
N SER A 46 88.83 -41.10 42.77
CA SER A 46 89.56 -42.39 42.80
C SER A 46 90.56 -42.54 41.65
N VAL A 47 90.30 -41.91 40.50
CA VAL A 47 91.20 -41.92 39.33
C VAL A 47 92.32 -40.87 39.48
N SER A 48 92.09 -39.81 40.26
CA SER A 48 93.11 -38.79 40.56
C SER A 48 94.16 -39.23 41.59
N GLU A 49 93.86 -40.25 42.40
CA GLU A 49 94.82 -40.92 43.28
C GLU A 49 95.24 -42.28 42.69
N ARG A 50 96.17 -42.27 41.73
CA ARG A 50 96.86 -43.50 41.29
C ARG A 50 98.14 -43.72 42.10
N PRO A 51 98.19 -44.64 43.08
CA PRO A 51 99.46 -45.22 43.49
C PRO A 51 99.97 -46.15 42.38
N TYR A 52 101.25 -46.02 42.02
CA TYR A 52 101.90 -46.92 41.06
C TYR A 52 101.92 -48.38 41.59
N PRO A 53 101.84 -49.40 40.71
CA PRO A 53 101.96 -50.81 41.11
C PRO A 53 103.37 -51.16 41.60
N ASN A 54 103.44 -52.01 42.64
CA ASN A 54 104.65 -52.40 43.39
C ASN A 54 105.74 -53.17 42.61
N ASN A 55 105.65 -53.27 41.29
CA ASN A 55 106.63 -53.97 40.45
C ASN A 55 107.57 -53.02 39.67
N LEU A 56 107.58 -51.72 40.03
CA LEU A 56 108.68 -50.79 39.73
C LEU A 56 109.65 -50.64 40.92
N THR A 57 109.54 -51.50 41.93
CA THR A 57 110.52 -51.65 43.02
C THR A 57 111.25 -53.00 42.90
N GLN A 58 112.55 -52.89 42.60
CA GLN A 58 113.61 -53.93 42.54
C GLN A 58 113.50 -54.89 41.35
N ASP A 59 114.31 -54.72 40.30
CA ASP A 59 115.73 -55.07 40.41
C ASP A 59 116.73 -54.19 39.61
N HIS A 60 118.00 -54.22 40.04
CA HIS A 60 119.18 -53.45 39.62
C HIS A 60 119.36 -52.09 40.34
N ALA A 61 119.90 -52.04 41.57
CA ALA A 61 121.18 -52.61 42.02
C ALA A 61 122.38 -52.09 41.20
N SER A 62 122.91 -50.96 41.69
CA SER A 62 124.34 -50.64 41.81
C SER A 62 125.32 -51.49 41.00
N VAL A 63 125.69 -50.95 39.84
CA VAL A 63 126.98 -51.19 39.19
C VAL A 63 128.01 -50.33 39.92
N LYS A 64 128.82 -50.93 40.81
CA LYS A 64 130.30 -50.91 40.76
C LYS A 64 130.96 -51.23 42.09
N GLU A 65 131.88 -52.18 41.97
CA GLU A 65 133.24 -52.15 42.52
C GLU A 65 133.37 -52.05 44.05
N ASN A 66 133.45 -53.22 44.67
CA ASN A 66 134.66 -53.72 45.33
C ASN A 66 134.32 -55.15 45.79
N GLY A 67 135.00 -56.19 45.33
CA GLY A 67 136.43 -56.38 45.52
C GLY A 67 136.58 -57.43 46.62
N GLY A 68 137.05 -58.63 46.25
CA GLY A 68 137.12 -59.80 47.12
C GLY A 68 136.05 -60.83 46.75
N LEU A 69 136.19 -61.65 45.72
CA LEU A 69 137.33 -62.54 45.43
C LEU A 69 137.54 -63.55 46.56
N THR A 70 136.67 -64.56 46.57
CA THR A 70 136.94 -65.98 46.87
C THR A 70 135.71 -66.72 46.37
N VAL A 71 135.72 -67.36 45.20
CA VAL A 71 136.24 -68.73 45.02
C VAL A 71 135.88 -69.61 46.21
N SER A 72 134.74 -70.31 46.11
CA SER A 72 134.79 -71.77 46.14
C SER A 72 133.72 -72.30 45.17
N THR A 73 134.03 -72.91 44.02
CA THR A 73 134.41 -74.34 43.88
C THR A 73 133.55 -75.19 44.82
N ARG A 74 132.71 -76.11 44.34
CA ARG A 74 133.13 -77.28 43.55
C ARG A 74 134.50 -77.80 44.02
N ASP A 75 134.66 -77.95 45.33
CA ASP A 75 135.05 -79.23 45.88
C ASP A 75 133.70 -79.92 46.21
N ILE A 76 133.26 -80.95 45.49
CA ILE A 76 133.82 -82.31 45.60
C ILE A 76 133.94 -82.56 47.11
N SER A 77 132.96 -83.22 47.76
CA SER A 77 133.10 -83.55 49.19
C SER A 77 134.28 -84.51 49.37
N PHE A 78 135.50 -83.96 49.40
CA PHE A 78 136.70 -84.58 49.93
C PHE A 78 136.66 -84.34 51.43
N GLY A 79 136.22 -85.37 52.16
CA GLY A 79 136.68 -85.63 53.52
C GLY A 79 136.31 -84.61 54.59
N GLU A 80 135.13 -84.79 55.17
CA GLU A 80 134.80 -84.68 56.61
C GLU A 80 133.27 -84.85 56.67
N SER A 81 132.70 -86.03 56.38
CA SER A 81 132.73 -87.15 57.31
C SER A 81 132.87 -86.65 58.75
N GLN A 82 131.79 -86.71 59.54
CA GLN A 82 131.91 -87.52 60.77
C GLN A 82 132.77 -88.69 60.36
N GLY A 83 134.05 -88.69 60.75
CA GLY A 83 135.04 -89.57 60.17
C GLY A 83 134.40 -90.94 60.01
N ILE A 84 134.27 -91.42 58.76
CA ILE A 84 134.44 -92.85 58.55
C ILE A 84 135.95 -93.04 58.49
N ASP A 85 136.62 -92.72 59.61
CA ASP A 85 137.18 -93.79 60.41
C ASP A 85 136.04 -94.79 60.72
N ALA A 86 135.93 -96.00 60.17
CA ALA A 86 136.70 -96.78 59.21
C ALA A 86 135.68 -97.85 58.69
N VAL A 87 135.62 -98.40 57.47
CA VAL A 87 136.64 -98.80 56.46
C VAL A 87 135.91 -98.96 55.09
N LEU A 88 136.50 -98.54 53.96
CA LEU A 88 136.01 -98.82 52.59
C LEU A 88 136.91 -99.86 51.88
N VAL A 89 136.31 -100.92 51.29
CA VAL A 89 137.01 -102.11 50.73
C VAL A 89 136.75 -102.33 49.20
N ASN A 90 136.02 -101.48 48.45
CA ASN A 90 135.63 -101.84 47.06
C ASN A 90 135.48 -100.69 46.01
N THR A 91 135.88 -100.94 44.75
CA THR A 91 136.11 -99.98 43.64
C THR A 91 134.85 -99.41 42.95
N ASN A 92 133.72 -100.10 42.98
CA ASN A 92 132.49 -99.66 42.28
C ASN A 92 131.77 -98.48 42.94
N GLN A 93 132.11 -98.12 44.18
CA GLN A 93 131.42 -97.05 44.92
C GLN A 93 131.87 -95.64 44.52
N PHE A 94 132.99 -95.47 43.82
CA PHE A 94 133.54 -94.16 43.44
C PHE A 94 132.88 -93.52 42.20
N TYR A 95 132.68 -94.28 41.12
CA TYR A 95 132.14 -93.73 39.86
C TYR A 95 130.69 -93.24 39.95
N LYS A 96 129.90 -93.81 40.87
CA LYS A 96 128.51 -93.40 41.05
C LYS A 96 128.41 -91.96 41.58
N TRP A 97 129.30 -91.58 42.49
CA TRP A 97 129.27 -90.28 43.13
C TRP A 97 129.66 -89.10 42.19
N PHE A 98 130.58 -89.32 41.25
CA PHE A 98 131.03 -88.26 40.32
C PHE A 98 129.97 -87.87 39.27
N THR A 99 129.26 -88.86 38.73
CA THR A 99 128.24 -88.66 37.68
C THR A 99 127.05 -87.82 38.16
N ASP A 100 126.67 -87.98 39.43
CA ASP A 100 125.55 -87.25 40.03
C ASP A 100 125.85 -85.75 40.22
N LEU A 101 127.13 -85.37 40.32
CA LEU A 101 127.55 -83.98 40.53
C LEU A 101 127.64 -83.15 39.23
N GLU A 102 127.75 -83.81 38.06
CA GLU A 102 127.84 -83.14 36.75
C GLU A 102 126.46 -82.81 36.17
N SER A 103 125.47 -83.70 36.38
CA SER A 103 124.09 -83.52 35.93
C SER A 103 123.38 -82.34 36.61
N ALA A 104 123.61 -82.16 37.92
CA ALA A 104 122.97 -81.11 38.72
C ALA A 104 123.29 -79.69 38.22
N MET A 105 124.52 -79.43 37.76
CA MET A 105 124.94 -78.07 37.40
C MET A 105 124.46 -77.56 36.03
N LYS A 106 124.18 -78.43 35.06
CA LYS A 106 123.67 -78.00 33.74
C LYS A 106 122.18 -77.66 33.76
N SER A 107 121.41 -78.42 34.55
CA SER A 107 119.98 -78.19 34.78
C SER A 107 119.69 -76.74 35.18
N GLU A 108 120.52 -76.17 36.07
CA GLU A 108 120.30 -74.84 36.63
C GLU A 108 120.52 -73.67 35.63
N ALA A 109 121.38 -73.85 34.62
CA ALA A 109 121.68 -72.80 33.63
C ALA A 109 120.66 -72.76 32.47
N GLU A 110 120.17 -73.92 32.04
CA GLU A 110 119.18 -74.07 30.98
C GLU A 110 117.80 -73.54 31.43
N GLU A 111 117.46 -73.76 32.71
CA GLU A 111 116.20 -73.34 33.32
C GLU A 111 115.97 -71.82 33.29
N LYS A 112 117.03 -71.00 33.43
CA LYS A 112 116.91 -69.51 33.43
C LYS A 112 116.55 -68.93 32.06
N TYR A 113 117.17 -69.41 30.98
CA TYR A 113 116.86 -68.93 29.63
C TYR A 113 115.49 -69.44 29.16
N GLN A 114 115.15 -70.67 29.53
CA GLN A 114 113.82 -71.23 29.29
C GLN A 114 112.73 -70.37 29.95
N HIS A 115 112.96 -69.90 31.18
CA HIS A 115 112.02 -69.04 31.88
C HIS A 115 111.83 -67.67 31.21
N TYR A 116 112.89 -67.04 30.69
CA TYR A 116 112.78 -65.74 30.01
C TYR A 116 112.07 -65.84 28.65
N VAL A 117 112.36 -66.90 27.88
CA VAL A 117 111.64 -67.18 26.62
C VAL A 117 110.17 -67.46 26.88
N ASN A 118 109.85 -68.22 27.93
CA ASN A 118 108.46 -68.48 28.32
C ASN A 118 107.74 -67.17 28.68
N ASN A 119 108.34 -66.28 29.48
CA ASN A 119 107.73 -64.98 29.81
C ASN A 119 107.52 -64.09 28.57
N LEU A 120 108.47 -64.04 27.63
CA LEU A 120 108.31 -63.26 26.40
C LEU A 120 107.22 -63.84 25.50
N THR A 121 107.13 -65.16 25.42
CA THR A 121 106.09 -65.85 24.65
C THR A 121 104.72 -65.59 25.27
N GLU A 122 104.60 -65.65 26.59
CA GLU A 122 103.37 -65.31 27.34
C GLU A 122 102.96 -63.84 27.12
N HIS A 123 103.93 -62.91 27.09
CA HIS A 123 103.66 -61.51 26.77
C HIS A 123 103.22 -61.30 25.31
N MET A 124 103.76 -62.07 24.37
CA MET A 124 103.34 -62.00 22.96
C MET A 124 101.93 -62.56 22.79
N GLU A 125 101.65 -63.72 23.39
CA GLU A 125 100.32 -64.33 23.40
C GLU A 125 99.28 -63.39 24.03
N THR A 126 99.59 -62.75 25.15
CA THR A 126 98.69 -61.75 25.75
C THR A 126 98.49 -60.51 24.88
N CYS A 127 99.50 -60.05 24.13
CA CYS A 127 99.31 -58.93 23.18
C CYS A 127 98.45 -59.34 21.98
N ASP A 128 98.65 -60.55 21.46
CA ASP A 128 97.83 -61.10 20.36
C ASP A 128 96.37 -61.30 20.82
N ASP A 129 96.16 -61.79 22.04
CA ASP A 129 94.83 -61.93 22.65
C ASP A 129 94.14 -60.56 22.80
N ILE A 130 94.87 -59.52 23.21
CA ILE A 130 94.31 -58.16 23.32
C ILE A 130 93.97 -57.61 21.93
N LEU A 131 94.82 -57.82 20.92
CA LEU A 131 94.52 -57.37 19.55
C LEU A 131 93.29 -58.08 18.99
N LEU A 132 93.18 -59.39 19.20
CA LEU A 132 91.99 -60.16 18.84
C LEU A 132 90.74 -59.62 19.55
N GLN A 133 90.83 -59.32 20.84
CA GLN A 133 89.71 -58.72 21.58
C GLN A 133 89.33 -57.33 21.04
N VAL A 134 90.30 -56.51 20.63
CA VAL A 134 90.03 -55.18 20.05
C VAL A 134 89.37 -55.30 18.68
N ASP A 135 89.84 -56.22 17.82
CA ASP A 135 89.25 -56.48 16.51
C ASP A 135 87.82 -57.03 16.64
N GLU A 136 87.59 -57.99 17.55
CA GLU A 136 86.24 -58.46 17.89
C GLU A 136 85.35 -57.31 18.38
N THR A 137 85.88 -56.42 19.23
CA THR A 137 85.15 -55.26 19.73
C THR A 137 84.79 -54.28 18.62
N LEU A 138 85.70 -54.03 17.67
CA LEU A 138 85.45 -53.18 16.51
C LEU A 138 84.40 -53.78 15.58
N ASP A 139 84.42 -55.10 15.37
CA ASP A 139 83.40 -55.81 14.62
C ASP A 139 82.03 -55.70 15.31
N PHE A 140 81.97 -55.83 16.63
CA PHE A 140 80.73 -55.56 17.39
C PHE A 140 80.25 -54.12 17.23
N PHE A 141 81.13 -53.12 17.21
CA PHE A 141 80.73 -51.73 16.98
C PHE A 141 80.22 -51.48 15.55
N ASN A 142 80.85 -52.08 14.55
CA ASN A 142 80.39 -52.00 13.15
C ASN A 142 79.01 -52.64 12.98
N GLU A 143 78.83 -53.83 13.58
CA GLU A 143 77.53 -54.50 13.60
C GLU A 143 76.48 -53.66 14.34
N LEU A 144 76.82 -53.09 15.49
CA LEU A 144 75.93 -52.20 16.24
C LEU A 144 75.53 -50.97 15.42
N GLN A 145 76.46 -50.36 14.69
CA GLN A 145 76.18 -49.22 13.84
C GLN A 145 75.24 -49.58 12.67
N LEU A 146 75.46 -50.73 12.03
CA LEU A 146 74.58 -51.25 10.98
C LEU A 146 73.18 -51.54 11.53
N GLN A 147 73.07 -52.21 12.68
CA GLN A 147 71.80 -52.46 13.36
C GLN A 147 71.11 -51.15 13.74
N HIS A 148 71.84 -50.15 14.25
CA HIS A 148 71.27 -48.85 14.60
C HIS A 148 70.74 -48.11 13.37
N GLN A 149 71.45 -48.10 12.24
CA GLN A 149 70.96 -47.51 10.99
C GLN A 149 69.74 -48.27 10.45
N ALA A 150 69.75 -49.60 10.52
CA ALA A 150 68.61 -50.42 10.12
C ALA A 150 67.38 -50.15 11.00
N VAL A 151 67.56 -49.97 12.31
CA VAL A 151 66.49 -49.60 13.24
C VAL A 151 66.02 -48.17 12.96
N ALA A 152 66.91 -47.19 12.80
CA ALA A 152 66.54 -45.81 12.54
C ALA A 152 65.75 -45.65 11.23
N THR A 153 66.18 -46.33 10.16
CA THR A 153 65.46 -46.33 8.88
C THR A 153 64.10 -47.01 9.00
N LYS A 154 64.01 -48.19 9.62
CA LYS A 154 62.72 -48.86 9.88
C LYS A 154 61.79 -48.01 10.74
N THR A 155 62.28 -47.45 11.84
CA THR A 155 61.49 -46.58 12.74
C THR A 155 61.01 -45.33 12.02
N LYS A 156 61.83 -44.69 11.17
CA LYS A 156 61.41 -43.55 10.36
C LYS A 156 60.33 -43.94 9.34
N THR A 157 60.49 -45.05 8.62
CA THR A 157 59.46 -45.52 7.68
C THR A 157 58.15 -45.87 8.37
N LEU A 158 58.22 -46.44 9.58
CA LEU A 158 57.06 -46.73 10.41
C LEU A 158 56.39 -45.43 10.89
N HIS A 159 57.18 -44.47 11.36
CA HIS A 159 56.69 -43.16 11.79
C HIS A 159 56.00 -42.41 10.65
N ASP A 160 56.62 -42.33 9.47
CA ASP A 160 56.03 -41.71 8.28
C ASP A 160 54.73 -42.42 7.85
N ALA A 161 54.66 -43.75 8.00
CA ALA A 161 53.44 -44.51 7.73
C ALA A 161 52.34 -44.26 8.77
N CYS A 162 52.71 -44.19 10.05
CA CYS A 162 51.79 -43.85 11.14
C CYS A 162 51.23 -42.43 10.98
N ASP A 163 52.07 -41.45 10.63
CA ASP A 163 51.64 -40.07 10.41
C ASP A 163 50.66 -39.97 9.24
N ARG A 164 50.93 -40.68 8.13
CA ARG A 164 49.99 -40.78 7.00
C ARG A 164 48.65 -41.38 7.43
N LEU A 165 48.66 -42.45 8.22
CA LEU A 165 47.45 -43.09 8.73
C LEU A 165 46.68 -42.17 9.69
N VAL A 166 47.36 -41.38 10.51
CA VAL A 166 46.72 -40.40 11.40
C VAL A 166 46.02 -39.30 10.59
N VAL A 167 46.69 -38.77 9.56
CA VAL A 167 46.10 -37.76 8.66
C VAL A 167 44.90 -38.34 7.90
N GLU A 168 45.00 -39.57 7.41
CA GLU A 168 43.89 -40.24 6.71
C GLU A 168 42.70 -40.50 7.65
N LYS A 169 42.96 -40.98 8.88
CA LYS A 169 41.93 -41.13 9.91
C LYS A 169 41.23 -39.81 10.19
N GLN A 170 41.96 -38.73 10.37
CA GLN A 170 41.39 -37.41 10.64
C GLN A 170 40.48 -36.94 9.49
N ARG A 171 40.94 -37.10 8.24
CA ARG A 171 40.15 -36.79 7.05
C ARG A 171 38.87 -37.64 6.96
N LEU A 172 38.95 -38.93 7.31
CA LEU A 172 37.79 -39.82 7.32
C LEU A 172 36.78 -39.44 8.41
N ILE A 173 37.24 -39.00 9.58
CA ILE A 173 36.38 -38.49 10.65
C ILE A 173 35.65 -37.22 10.19
N GLU A 174 36.38 -36.25 9.63
CA GLU A 174 35.79 -35.02 9.10
C GLU A 174 34.77 -35.31 7.99
N PHE A 175 35.08 -36.28 7.12
CA PHE A 175 34.14 -36.73 6.10
C PHE A 175 32.88 -37.37 6.71
N ALA A 176 33.04 -38.25 7.70
CA ALA A 176 31.92 -38.89 8.39
C ALA A 176 31.03 -37.87 9.11
N GLU A 177 31.61 -36.88 9.78
CA GLU A 177 30.89 -35.79 10.44
C GLU A 177 30.13 -34.91 9.43
N ALA A 178 30.74 -34.62 8.28
CA ALA A 178 30.10 -33.88 7.20
C ALA A 178 28.94 -34.65 6.56
N VAL A 179 29.00 -35.98 6.50
CA VAL A 179 27.88 -36.82 6.04
C VAL A 179 26.79 -36.88 7.11
N HIS A 180 27.16 -37.10 8.37
CA HIS A 180 26.21 -37.20 9.48
C HIS A 180 25.41 -35.91 9.69
N SER A 181 26.06 -34.75 9.66
CA SER A 181 25.38 -33.45 9.76
C SER A 181 24.34 -33.21 8.67
N LYS A 182 24.55 -33.75 7.47
CA LYS A 182 23.59 -33.68 6.36
C LYS A 182 22.47 -34.70 6.48
N LEU A 183 22.79 -35.92 6.91
CA LEU A 183 21.83 -37.01 7.12
C LEU A 183 20.90 -36.76 8.32
N HIS A 184 21.38 -36.04 9.33
CA HIS A 184 20.61 -35.73 10.55
C HIS A 184 19.22 -35.16 10.25
N TYR A 185 19.07 -34.30 9.23
CA TYR A 185 17.76 -33.77 8.83
C TYR A 185 16.78 -34.82 8.29
N PHE A 186 17.30 -35.89 7.67
CA PHE A 186 16.51 -37.00 7.13
C PHE A 186 16.17 -38.02 8.23
N ASP A 187 17.12 -38.32 9.12
CA ASP A 187 16.91 -39.24 10.26
C ASP A 187 15.84 -38.71 11.22
N GLU A 188 15.75 -37.39 11.37
CA GLU A 188 14.72 -36.72 12.16
C GLU A 188 13.28 -36.97 11.67
N LEU A 189 13.09 -37.48 10.44
CA LEU A 189 11.76 -37.84 9.95
C LEU A 189 11.07 -38.85 10.85
N GLU A 190 11.77 -39.89 11.30
CA GLU A 190 11.19 -40.93 12.16
C GLU A 190 10.85 -40.38 13.54
N ASN A 191 11.72 -39.52 14.09
CA ASN A 191 11.49 -38.85 15.36
C ASN A 191 10.24 -37.95 15.28
N LEU A 192 10.15 -37.09 14.26
CA LEU A 192 9.01 -36.21 14.04
C LEU A 192 7.72 -37.02 13.80
N ASN A 193 7.80 -38.08 12.99
CA ASN A 193 6.68 -38.98 12.74
C ASN A 193 6.17 -39.62 14.04
N ASN A 194 7.05 -40.23 14.84
CA ASN A 194 6.65 -40.87 16.09
C ASN A 194 6.02 -39.88 17.07
N ASN A 195 6.53 -38.64 17.15
CA ASN A 195 5.95 -37.60 18.00
C ASN A 195 4.56 -37.16 17.49
N PHE A 196 4.37 -36.82 16.21
CA PHE A 196 3.07 -36.36 15.69
C PHE A 196 2.00 -37.47 15.55
N TYR A 197 2.42 -38.74 15.58
CA TYR A 197 1.51 -39.89 15.63
C TYR A 197 1.23 -40.38 17.05
N ALA A 198 2.05 -40.01 18.04
CA ALA A 198 1.79 -40.36 19.43
C ALA A 198 0.51 -39.67 19.94
N SER A 199 -0.37 -40.43 20.58
CA SER A 199 -1.66 -39.94 21.12
C SER A 199 -1.52 -38.84 22.19
N ASN A 200 -0.31 -38.55 22.66
CA ASN A 200 -0.01 -37.59 23.74
C ASN A 200 0.48 -36.21 23.25
N THR A 201 0.72 -36.01 21.95
CA THR A 201 1.08 -34.66 21.45
C THR A 201 -0.16 -33.81 21.26
N ASN A 202 -0.62 -33.20 22.37
CA ASN A 202 -1.59 -32.13 22.31
C ASN A 202 -0.93 -30.83 21.87
N VAL A 203 -1.65 -30.03 21.09
CA VAL A 203 -1.17 -28.72 20.59
C VAL A 203 -0.81 -27.77 21.74
N GLY A 204 -1.48 -27.91 22.91
CA GLY A 204 -1.16 -27.16 24.12
C GLY A 204 0.09 -27.63 24.90
N ASN A 205 0.82 -28.63 24.42
CA ASN A 205 2.10 -29.02 25.01
C ASN A 205 3.21 -28.08 24.53
N GLU A 206 4.03 -27.54 25.43
CA GLU A 206 5.15 -26.65 25.13
C GLU A 206 6.12 -27.23 24.09
N LYS A 207 6.20 -28.56 23.98
CA LYS A 207 7.06 -29.25 23.01
C LYS A 207 6.54 -29.23 21.57
N PHE A 208 5.27 -28.89 21.34
CA PHE A 208 4.66 -28.94 20.01
C PHE A 208 5.24 -27.88 19.05
N LEU A 209 5.35 -26.62 19.50
CA LEU A 209 5.86 -25.51 18.67
C LEU A 209 7.34 -25.71 18.26
N PRO A 210 8.25 -26.16 19.16
CA PRO A 210 9.60 -26.55 18.77
C PRO A 210 9.65 -27.69 17.75
N LEU A 211 8.82 -28.73 17.89
CA LEU A 211 8.75 -29.82 16.92
C LEU A 211 8.27 -29.33 15.55
N LEU A 212 7.29 -28.41 15.52
CA LEU A 212 6.83 -27.79 14.28
C LEU A 212 7.93 -26.94 13.63
N LYS A 213 8.69 -26.17 14.42
CA LYS A 213 9.85 -25.42 13.93
C LYS A 213 10.93 -26.35 13.36
N ARG A 214 11.22 -27.46 14.04
CA ARG A 214 12.18 -28.46 13.56
C ARG A 214 11.74 -29.09 12.23
N LEU A 215 10.45 -29.42 12.12
CA LEU A 215 9.86 -29.92 10.87
C LEU A 215 10.02 -28.89 9.73
N ASP A 216 9.77 -27.61 10.02
CA ASP A 216 9.93 -26.52 9.05
C ASP A 216 11.38 -26.31 8.59
N GLU A 217 12.36 -26.53 9.48
CA GLU A 217 13.80 -26.52 9.17
C GLU A 217 14.17 -27.71 8.27
N CYS A 218 13.69 -28.92 8.58
CA CYS A 218 13.91 -30.11 7.75
C CYS A 218 13.32 -29.91 6.33
N ILE A 219 12.10 -29.37 6.22
CA ILE A 219 11.48 -29.06 4.92
C ILE A 219 12.35 -28.08 4.13
N SER A 220 12.75 -26.95 4.76
CA SER A 220 13.57 -25.94 4.09
C SER A 220 14.93 -26.49 3.64
N TYR A 221 15.53 -27.37 4.45
CA TYR A 221 16.80 -28.00 4.12
C TYR A 221 16.67 -28.94 2.91
N VAL A 222 15.65 -29.80 2.89
CA VAL A 222 15.38 -30.73 1.79
C VAL A 222 15.04 -29.97 0.50
N GLU A 223 14.23 -28.90 0.58
CA GLU A 223 13.90 -28.04 -0.57
C GLU A 223 15.11 -27.34 -1.17
N SER A 224 16.05 -26.88 -0.33
CA SER A 224 17.28 -26.25 -0.82
C SER A 224 18.27 -27.25 -1.45
N ASN A 225 18.08 -28.56 -1.23
CA ASN A 225 18.96 -29.62 -1.74
C ASN A 225 18.19 -30.67 -2.57
N PRO A 226 17.64 -30.31 -3.75
CA PRO A 226 16.88 -31.22 -4.60
C PRO A 226 17.74 -32.32 -5.25
N GLN A 227 19.07 -32.14 -5.26
CA GLN A 227 20.06 -33.04 -5.85
C GLN A 227 20.34 -34.31 -5.04
N TYR A 228 19.90 -34.37 -3.78
CA TYR A 228 20.09 -35.54 -2.93
C TYR A 228 19.17 -36.70 -3.35
N ALA A 229 19.66 -37.93 -3.17
CA ALA A 229 18.92 -39.14 -3.49
C ALA A 229 17.61 -39.18 -2.68
N GLU A 230 16.50 -39.51 -3.34
CA GLU A 230 15.15 -39.58 -2.75
C GLU A 230 14.65 -38.31 -2.04
N SER A 231 15.30 -37.16 -2.28
CA SER A 231 14.93 -35.87 -1.67
C SER A 231 13.44 -35.53 -1.86
N SER A 232 12.89 -35.78 -3.05
CA SER A 232 11.47 -35.58 -3.35
C SER A 232 10.53 -36.46 -2.52
N VAL A 233 10.91 -37.70 -2.22
CA VAL A 233 10.11 -38.63 -1.40
C VAL A 233 10.10 -38.19 0.06
N TYR A 234 11.26 -37.82 0.59
CA TYR A 234 11.36 -37.27 1.96
C TYR A 234 10.60 -35.96 2.08
N LEU A 235 10.69 -35.07 1.09
CA LEU A 235 9.93 -33.83 1.07
C LEU A 235 8.43 -34.09 1.14
N LEU A 236 7.91 -35.04 0.36
CA LEU A 236 6.49 -35.42 0.42
C LEU A 236 6.09 -35.93 1.81
N LYS A 237 6.91 -36.77 2.44
CA LYS A 237 6.66 -37.27 3.80
C LYS A 237 6.66 -36.13 4.84
N PHE A 238 7.63 -35.21 4.78
CA PHE A 238 7.66 -34.05 5.67
C PHE A 238 6.45 -33.12 5.45
N ARG A 239 6.04 -32.88 4.20
CA ARG A 239 4.84 -32.10 3.88
C ARG A 239 3.56 -32.78 4.37
N GLN A 240 3.49 -34.11 4.35
CA GLN A 240 2.38 -34.86 4.95
C GLN A 240 2.33 -34.69 6.47
N LEU A 241 3.47 -34.76 7.16
CA LEU A 241 3.56 -34.47 8.59
C LEU A 241 3.16 -33.02 8.90
N GLN A 242 3.57 -32.07 8.06
CA GLN A 242 3.21 -30.66 8.20
C GLN A 242 1.69 -30.48 8.08
N SER A 243 1.07 -31.03 7.04
CA SER A 243 -0.39 -30.99 6.86
C SER A 243 -1.13 -31.59 8.06
N ARG A 244 -0.63 -32.71 8.61
CA ARG A 244 -1.18 -33.31 9.84
C ARG A 244 -1.04 -32.38 11.04
N ALA A 245 0.14 -31.79 11.26
CA ALA A 245 0.39 -30.87 12.37
C ALA A 245 -0.52 -29.63 12.30
N LEU A 246 -0.65 -29.03 11.11
CA LEU A 246 -1.56 -27.91 10.87
C LEU A 246 -3.03 -28.31 11.06
N GLY A 247 -3.42 -29.53 10.65
CA GLY A 247 -4.75 -30.08 10.90
C GLY A 247 -5.06 -30.28 12.39
N MET A 248 -4.07 -30.69 13.19
CA MET A 248 -4.20 -30.77 14.65
C MET A 248 -4.40 -29.38 15.27
N ILE A 249 -3.65 -28.38 14.82
CA ILE A 249 -3.84 -26.99 15.27
C ILE A 249 -5.26 -26.51 14.95
N ARG A 250 -5.71 -26.66 13.69
CA ARG A 250 -7.07 -26.28 13.28
C ARG A 250 -8.15 -26.96 14.14
N THR A 251 -7.98 -28.24 14.42
CA THR A 251 -8.93 -29.01 15.24
C THR A 251 -8.96 -28.51 16.69
N HIS A 252 -7.79 -28.20 17.25
CA HIS A 252 -7.67 -27.64 18.59
C HIS A 252 -8.29 -26.24 18.68
N VAL A 253 -7.95 -25.33 17.76
CA VAL A 253 -8.56 -23.99 17.66
C VAL A 253 -10.08 -24.09 17.58
N LEU A 254 -10.61 -24.96 16.71
CA LEU A 254 -12.04 -25.18 16.60
C LEU A 254 -12.68 -25.70 17.90
N SER A 255 -12.01 -26.61 18.60
CA SER A 255 -12.49 -27.17 19.87
C SER A 255 -12.58 -26.09 20.96
N VAL A 256 -11.52 -25.30 21.13
CA VAL A 256 -11.47 -24.21 22.12
C VAL A 256 -12.52 -23.15 21.81
N LEU A 257 -12.65 -22.73 20.55
CA LEU A 257 -13.66 -21.75 20.14
C LEU A 257 -15.09 -22.28 20.32
N LYS A 258 -15.36 -23.55 19.98
CA LYS A 258 -16.68 -24.18 20.20
C LYS A 258 -17.01 -24.29 21.69
N ASN A 259 -16.02 -24.61 22.54
CA ASN A 259 -16.19 -24.65 23.98
C ASN A 259 -16.50 -23.26 24.54
N ALA A 260 -15.82 -22.21 24.06
CA ALA A 260 -16.14 -20.83 24.43
C ALA A 260 -17.56 -20.44 23.99
N SER A 261 -17.94 -20.77 22.75
CA SER A 261 -19.29 -20.54 22.23
C SER A 261 -20.37 -21.23 23.06
N SER A 262 -20.18 -22.51 23.41
CA SER A 262 -21.17 -23.27 24.18
C SER A 262 -21.33 -22.69 25.59
N GLN A 263 -20.24 -22.30 26.25
CA GLN A 263 -20.30 -21.63 27.55
C GLN A 263 -21.08 -20.31 27.47
N VAL A 264 -20.82 -19.47 26.46
CA VAL A 264 -21.58 -18.22 26.22
C VAL A 264 -23.07 -18.52 26.01
N GLN A 265 -23.42 -19.47 25.14
CA GLN A 265 -24.82 -19.86 24.91
C GLN A 265 -25.51 -20.36 26.17
N HIS A 266 -24.83 -21.16 26.99
CA HIS A 266 -25.38 -21.63 28.27
C HIS A 266 -25.67 -20.48 29.23
N ALA A 267 -24.79 -19.48 29.32
CA ALA A 267 -25.01 -18.33 30.19
C ALA A 267 -26.10 -17.39 29.69
N ILE A 268 -26.22 -17.20 28.37
CA ILE A 268 -27.33 -16.45 27.79
C ILE A 268 -28.66 -17.15 28.10
N ARG A 269 -28.72 -18.48 27.95
CA ARG A 269 -29.93 -19.28 28.26
C ARG A 269 -30.28 -19.29 29.75
N SER A 270 -29.30 -19.37 30.66
CA SER A 270 -29.56 -19.34 32.10
C SER A 270 -30.03 -17.97 32.59
N THR A 271 -29.65 -16.90 31.88
CA THR A 271 -30.03 -15.52 32.23
C THR A 271 -31.37 -15.11 31.60
N GLY A 272 -31.72 -15.67 30.44
CA GLY A 272 -32.97 -15.41 29.71
C GLY A 272 -34.27 -15.99 30.32
N GLY A 273 -34.20 -16.61 31.51
CA GLY A 273 -35.38 -17.10 32.24
C GLY A 273 -36.23 -16.00 32.92
N SER A 274 -35.69 -14.79 33.07
CA SER A 274 -36.44 -13.64 33.61
C SER A 274 -36.76 -12.67 32.47
N LYS A 275 -38.05 -12.45 32.19
CA LYS A 275 -38.58 -11.52 31.17
C LYS A 275 -38.33 -10.03 31.49
N THR A 276 -37.28 -9.71 32.23
CA THR A 276 -36.84 -8.34 32.46
C THR A 276 -35.60 -8.12 31.61
N SER A 277 -35.67 -7.14 30.71
CA SER A 277 -34.60 -6.72 29.81
C SER A 277 -33.24 -6.75 30.53
N ILE A 278 -32.36 -7.66 30.11
CA ILE A 278 -31.00 -7.71 30.65
C ILE A 278 -30.33 -6.39 30.28
N SER A 279 -29.67 -5.76 31.25
CA SER A 279 -28.90 -4.54 31.00
C SER A 279 -27.79 -4.81 29.99
N GLU A 280 -27.67 -3.95 28.98
CA GLU A 280 -26.71 -4.04 27.87
C GLU A 280 -25.27 -4.33 28.30
N GLY A 281 -24.85 -3.82 29.47
CA GLY A 281 -23.51 -4.04 30.00
C GLY A 281 -23.23 -5.49 30.42
N VAL A 282 -24.25 -6.23 30.86
CA VAL A 282 -24.08 -7.61 31.37
C VAL A 282 -24.00 -8.61 30.21
N GLU A 283 -24.78 -8.42 29.15
CA GLU A 283 -24.74 -9.26 27.95
C GLU A 283 -23.38 -9.12 27.23
N ALA A 284 -22.91 -7.89 27.01
CA ALA A 284 -21.58 -7.65 26.42
C ALA A 284 -20.47 -8.28 27.30
N SER A 285 -20.52 -8.09 28.61
CA SER A 285 -19.52 -8.66 29.52
C SER A 285 -19.45 -10.19 29.42
N VAL A 286 -20.60 -10.89 29.37
CA VAL A 286 -20.62 -12.35 29.27
C VAL A 286 -20.13 -12.86 27.90
N ILE A 287 -20.46 -12.16 26.81
CA ILE A 287 -20.11 -12.55 25.44
C ILE A 287 -18.62 -12.39 25.15
N TYR A 288 -18.01 -11.31 25.62
CA TYR A 288 -16.61 -10.98 25.30
C TYR A 288 -15.61 -11.55 26.30
N VAL A 289 -15.93 -11.61 27.60
CA VAL A 289 -14.97 -12.08 28.63
C VAL A 289 -14.58 -13.54 28.43
N ARG A 290 -15.52 -14.42 28.08
CA ARG A 290 -15.22 -15.85 27.87
C ARG A 290 -14.36 -16.10 26.63
N PHE A 291 -14.60 -15.36 25.56
CA PHE A 291 -13.73 -15.43 24.38
C PHE A 291 -12.35 -14.84 24.67
N LYS A 292 -12.26 -13.77 25.48
CA LYS A 292 -10.98 -13.23 25.94
C LYS A 292 -10.20 -14.21 26.83
N ALA A 293 -10.87 -15.06 27.60
CA ALA A 293 -10.21 -16.16 28.30
C ALA A 293 -9.70 -17.24 27.33
N ALA A 294 -10.51 -17.61 26.32
CA ALA A 294 -10.08 -18.54 25.27
C ALA A 294 -8.90 -17.99 24.44
N SER A 295 -8.79 -16.67 24.29
CA SER A 295 -7.66 -16.06 23.58
C SER A 295 -6.35 -16.29 24.30
N THR A 296 -6.31 -16.33 25.65
CA THR A 296 -5.06 -16.57 26.38
C THR A 296 -4.48 -17.97 26.13
N GLU A 297 -5.32 -18.96 25.84
CA GLU A 297 -4.89 -20.32 25.50
C GLU A 297 -4.40 -20.41 24.04
N LEU A 298 -5.11 -19.77 23.11
CA LEU A 298 -4.82 -19.88 21.68
C LEU A 298 -3.73 -18.92 21.18
N LYS A 299 -3.56 -17.77 21.84
CA LYS A 299 -2.62 -16.71 21.43
C LYS A 299 -1.19 -17.20 21.11
N PRO A 300 -0.50 -17.99 21.95
CA PRO A 300 0.88 -18.41 21.64
C PRO A 300 0.95 -19.29 20.38
N ILE A 301 -0.09 -20.05 20.08
CA ILE A 301 -0.15 -20.92 18.89
C ILE A 301 -0.46 -20.07 17.64
N LEU A 302 -1.39 -19.13 17.75
CA LEU A 302 -1.81 -18.27 16.64
C LEU A 302 -0.71 -17.28 16.25
N GLU A 303 0.00 -16.67 17.20
CA GLU A 303 1.13 -15.77 16.93
C GLU A 303 2.25 -16.47 16.17
N GLU A 304 2.55 -17.73 16.52
CA GLU A 304 3.53 -18.55 15.80
C GLU A 304 3.08 -18.85 14.36
N ILE A 305 1.79 -19.10 14.12
CA ILE A 305 1.25 -19.29 12.77
C ILE A 305 1.30 -17.98 11.96
N GLU A 306 0.94 -16.85 12.58
CA GLU A 306 1.00 -15.52 11.95
C GLU A 306 2.44 -15.17 11.53
N SER A 307 3.42 -15.44 12.40
CA SER A 307 4.84 -15.20 12.10
C SER A 307 5.36 -16.02 10.91
N ARG A 308 4.70 -17.16 10.61
CA ARG A 308 5.05 -18.09 9.53
C ARG A 308 4.16 -17.93 8.29
N SER A 309 3.30 -16.92 8.25
CA SER A 309 2.35 -16.65 7.16
C SER A 309 2.99 -16.47 5.77
N SER A 310 4.30 -16.19 5.70
CA SER A 310 5.06 -16.16 4.44
C SER A 310 5.01 -17.48 3.66
N ARG A 311 4.80 -18.61 4.35
CA ARG A 311 4.65 -19.93 3.75
C ARG A 311 3.19 -20.19 3.38
N LYS A 312 2.95 -20.70 2.18
CA LYS A 312 1.60 -20.89 1.62
C LYS A 312 0.70 -21.77 2.51
N GLU A 313 1.23 -22.84 3.09
CA GLU A 313 0.45 -23.75 3.93
C GLU A 313 -0.01 -23.06 5.23
N TYR A 314 0.83 -22.19 5.80
CA TYR A 314 0.51 -21.42 7.00
C TYR A 314 -0.47 -20.29 6.70
N ALA A 315 -0.36 -19.61 5.55
CA ALA A 315 -1.37 -18.64 5.14
C ALA A 315 -2.76 -19.28 4.97
N GLN A 316 -2.82 -20.51 4.42
CA GLN A 316 -4.08 -21.24 4.27
C GLN A 316 -4.70 -21.62 5.60
N ILE A 317 -3.92 -22.18 6.53
CA ILE A 317 -4.45 -22.55 7.85
C ILE A 317 -4.84 -21.32 8.68
N LEU A 318 -4.12 -20.20 8.52
CA LEU A 318 -4.45 -18.93 9.16
C LEU A 318 -5.80 -18.39 8.67
N ALA A 319 -6.02 -18.37 7.35
CA ALA A 319 -7.30 -17.97 6.77
C ALA A 319 -8.45 -18.89 7.22
N ASP A 320 -8.20 -20.19 7.34
CA ASP A 320 -9.13 -21.15 7.90
C ASP A 320 -9.45 -20.84 9.38
N CYS A 321 -8.44 -20.52 10.19
CA CYS A 321 -8.63 -20.10 11.58
C CYS A 321 -9.45 -18.81 11.70
N HIS A 322 -9.19 -17.81 10.85
CA HIS A 322 -10.00 -16.59 10.77
C HIS A 322 -11.47 -16.91 10.46
N LYS A 323 -11.70 -17.78 9.48
CA LYS A 323 -13.05 -18.21 9.10
C LYS A 323 -13.75 -18.95 10.24
N LEU A 324 -13.08 -19.90 10.88
CA LEU A 324 -13.64 -20.64 12.03
C LEU A 324 -13.99 -19.70 13.19
N TYR A 325 -13.11 -18.73 13.50
CA TYR A 325 -13.40 -17.69 14.47
C TYR A 325 -14.66 -16.90 14.09
N CYS A 326 -14.71 -16.37 12.87
CA CYS A 326 -15.84 -15.60 12.36
C CYS A 326 -17.15 -16.39 12.40
N GLU A 327 -17.15 -17.66 12.00
CA GLU A 327 -18.33 -18.53 12.05
C GLU A 327 -18.85 -18.73 13.48
N GLN A 328 -17.94 -18.99 14.44
CA GLN A 328 -18.32 -19.15 15.84
C GLN A 328 -18.87 -17.85 16.43
N ARG A 329 -18.21 -16.71 16.19
CA ARG A 329 -18.69 -15.39 16.63
C ARG A 329 -20.02 -15.01 16.01
N LEU A 330 -20.18 -15.20 14.70
CA LEU A 330 -21.41 -14.89 13.98
C LEU A 330 -22.60 -15.67 14.57
N SER A 331 -22.41 -16.94 14.95
CA SER A 331 -23.47 -17.76 15.55
C SER A 331 -24.01 -17.20 16.87
N LEU A 332 -23.21 -16.41 17.61
CA LEU A 332 -23.58 -15.80 18.88
C LEU A 332 -24.18 -14.40 18.69
N VAL A 333 -23.53 -13.59 17.87
CA VAL A 333 -23.82 -12.16 17.72
C VAL A 333 -25.01 -11.91 16.81
N LYS A 334 -25.19 -12.74 15.77
CA LYS A 334 -26.24 -12.56 14.75
C LYS A 334 -27.64 -12.42 15.33
N GLY A 335 -28.02 -13.27 16.29
CA GLY A 335 -29.35 -13.23 16.89
C GLY A 335 -29.60 -11.95 17.68
N ILE A 336 -28.59 -11.50 18.43
CA ILE A 336 -28.65 -10.30 19.28
C ILE A 336 -28.75 -9.05 18.42
N VAL A 337 -27.89 -8.94 17.39
CA VAL A 337 -27.91 -7.82 16.45
C VAL A 337 -29.25 -7.75 15.71
N HIS A 338 -29.76 -8.90 15.24
CA HIS A 338 -31.05 -8.95 14.57
C HIS A 338 -32.20 -8.48 15.48
N GLN A 339 -32.23 -8.92 16.74
CA GLN A 339 -33.25 -8.50 17.70
C GLN A 339 -33.19 -6.99 17.94
N ARG A 340 -32.00 -6.44 18.20
CA ARG A 340 -31.83 -5.00 18.48
C ARG A 340 -32.21 -4.11 17.30
N ILE A 341 -31.73 -4.44 16.10
CA ILE A 341 -32.08 -3.69 14.89
C ILE A 341 -33.60 -3.79 14.60
N SER A 342 -34.22 -4.95 14.84
CA SER A 342 -35.66 -5.12 14.71
C SER A 342 -36.45 -4.28 15.74
N GLU A 343 -35.94 -4.13 16.96
CA GLU A 343 -36.55 -3.27 17.98
C GLU A 343 -36.47 -1.79 17.59
N PHE A 344 -35.32 -1.31 17.11
CA PHE A 344 -35.21 0.04 16.54
C PHE A 344 -36.18 0.21 15.37
N ALA A 345 -36.28 -0.78 14.48
CA ALA A 345 -37.15 -0.70 13.33
C ALA A 345 -38.65 -0.63 13.69
N LYS A 346 -39.05 -1.10 14.87
CA LYS A 346 -40.45 -1.01 15.35
C LYS A 346 -40.74 0.30 16.08
N LYS A 347 -39.76 0.86 16.79
CA LYS A 347 -39.95 2.01 17.69
C LYS A 347 -39.64 3.35 17.05
N GLU A 348 -38.70 3.39 16.12
CA GLU A 348 -38.09 4.62 15.63
C GLU A 348 -38.50 4.95 14.17
N ALA A 349 -38.53 6.24 13.86
CA ALA A 349 -38.67 6.74 12.49
C ALA A 349 -37.42 6.41 11.66
N LEU A 350 -37.52 6.51 10.33
CA LEU A 350 -36.45 6.08 9.42
C LEU A 350 -35.10 6.81 9.63
N PRO A 351 -35.04 8.14 9.85
CA PRO A 351 -33.78 8.83 10.14
C PRO A 351 -33.16 8.39 11.47
N SER A 352 -33.96 8.34 12.54
CA SER A 352 -33.52 7.85 13.86
C SER A 352 -33.03 6.40 13.81
N LEU A 353 -33.76 5.52 13.11
CA LEU A 353 -33.39 4.12 12.89
C LEU A 353 -32.05 4.00 12.15
N THR A 354 -31.80 4.88 11.19
CA THR A 354 -30.55 4.88 10.42
C THR A 354 -29.38 5.29 11.30
N ARG A 355 -29.54 6.35 12.12
CA ARG A 355 -28.54 6.76 13.12
C ARG A 355 -28.29 5.67 14.17
N SER A 356 -29.32 5.18 14.83
CA SER A 356 -29.22 4.19 15.91
C SER A 356 -28.72 2.84 15.40
N GLY A 357 -29.23 2.38 14.25
CA GLY A 357 -28.83 1.13 13.60
C GLY A 357 -27.37 1.16 13.13
N CYS A 358 -26.93 2.25 12.50
CA CYS A 358 -25.53 2.43 12.12
C CYS A 358 -24.64 2.54 13.38
N ALA A 359 -24.99 3.39 14.35
CA ALA A 359 -24.22 3.56 15.58
C ALA A 359 -24.02 2.26 16.36
N TYR A 360 -25.10 1.49 16.51
CA TYR A 360 -25.04 0.19 17.17
C TYR A 360 -24.17 -0.80 16.40
N LEU A 361 -24.34 -0.90 15.08
CA LEU A 361 -23.53 -1.82 14.27
C LEU A 361 -22.05 -1.41 14.26
N MET A 362 -21.75 -0.11 14.22
CA MET A 362 -20.39 0.41 14.35
C MET A 362 -19.75 0.04 15.69
N LEU A 363 -20.51 0.14 16.78
CA LEU A 363 -20.06 -0.30 18.11
C LEU A 363 -19.77 -1.81 18.14
N VAL A 364 -20.65 -2.63 17.58
CA VAL A 364 -20.45 -4.09 17.50
C VAL A 364 -19.20 -4.41 16.68
N CYS A 365 -19.01 -3.78 15.51
CA CYS A 365 -17.82 -3.98 14.68
C CYS A 365 -16.54 -3.61 15.44
N GLN A 366 -16.55 -2.52 16.20
CA GLN A 366 -15.41 -2.10 17.02
C GLN A 366 -15.09 -3.13 18.11
N LEU A 367 -16.10 -3.63 18.83
CA LEU A 367 -15.89 -4.64 19.88
C LEU A 367 -15.40 -5.98 19.32
N GLU A 368 -15.94 -6.41 18.17
CA GLU A 368 -15.48 -7.63 17.49
C GLU A 368 -14.05 -7.47 16.96
N HIS A 369 -13.70 -6.33 16.39
CA HIS A 369 -12.34 -6.05 15.95
C HIS A 369 -11.35 -6.04 17.13
N GLN A 370 -11.71 -5.40 18.25
CA GLN A 370 -10.90 -5.45 19.47
C GLN A 370 -10.73 -6.88 19.97
N LEU A 371 -11.79 -7.70 19.98
CA LEU A 371 -11.66 -9.10 20.37
C LEU A 371 -10.78 -9.87 19.39
N PHE A 372 -10.93 -9.65 18.08
CA PHE A 372 -10.14 -10.30 17.04
C PHE A 372 -8.64 -9.99 17.19
N ASP A 373 -8.29 -8.75 17.49
CA ASP A 373 -6.91 -8.31 17.75
C ASP A 373 -6.26 -9.05 18.94
N HIS A 374 -7.04 -9.49 19.93
CA HIS A 374 -6.51 -10.32 21.02
C HIS A 374 -6.12 -11.74 20.58
N PHE A 375 -6.72 -12.26 19.50
CA PHE A 375 -6.41 -13.58 18.94
C PHE A 375 -5.38 -13.50 17.81
N PHE A 376 -5.44 -12.46 16.98
CA PHE A 376 -4.68 -12.29 15.75
C PHE A 376 -4.09 -10.87 15.67
N PRO A 377 -3.03 -10.56 16.43
CA PRO A 377 -2.45 -9.22 16.48
C PRO A 377 -1.82 -8.79 15.14
N SER A 378 -1.30 -9.73 14.35
CA SER A 378 -0.63 -9.41 13.08
C SER A 378 -1.63 -9.30 11.93
N SER A 379 -2.72 -10.08 11.99
CA SER A 379 -3.76 -10.10 10.96
C SER A 379 -4.88 -9.09 11.21
N SER A 380 -4.87 -8.37 12.33
CA SER A 380 -5.89 -7.37 12.66
C SER A 380 -5.82 -6.15 11.73
N GLU A 381 -4.65 -5.82 11.16
CA GLU A 381 -4.49 -4.78 10.15
C GLU A 381 -5.25 -5.11 8.85
N ASP A 382 -5.39 -6.40 8.51
CA ASP A 382 -6.05 -6.86 7.30
C ASP A 382 -7.58 -6.87 7.44
N ILE A 383 -8.24 -5.86 6.87
CA ILE A 383 -9.70 -5.68 6.88
C ILE A 383 -10.47 -6.90 6.37
N SER A 384 -9.90 -7.65 5.42
CA SER A 384 -10.55 -8.82 4.82
C SER A 384 -10.69 -10.01 5.77
N SER A 385 -9.90 -10.07 6.85
CA SER A 385 -9.91 -11.19 7.80
C SER A 385 -11.25 -11.29 8.55
N LEU A 386 -11.90 -10.16 8.83
CA LEU A 386 -13.16 -10.07 9.57
C LEU A 386 -14.40 -9.98 8.66
N ALA A 387 -14.22 -9.82 7.35
CA ALA A 387 -15.32 -9.71 6.38
C ALA A 387 -16.40 -10.82 6.51
N PRO A 388 -16.05 -12.12 6.73
CA PRO A 388 -17.05 -13.17 6.91
C PRO A 388 -17.99 -12.97 8.11
N LEU A 389 -17.59 -12.16 9.11
CA LEU A 389 -18.41 -11.79 10.26
C LEU A 389 -19.19 -10.49 10.01
N ILE A 390 -18.54 -9.46 9.45
CA ILE A 390 -19.12 -8.11 9.30
C ILE A 390 -20.11 -8.04 8.14
N ASP A 391 -19.84 -8.71 7.01
CA ASP A 391 -20.69 -8.63 5.81
C ASP A 391 -22.11 -9.16 6.09
N PRO A 392 -22.32 -10.31 6.77
CA PRO A 392 -23.66 -10.75 7.13
C PRO A 392 -24.37 -9.77 8.07
N LEU A 393 -23.66 -9.19 9.05
CA LEU A 393 -24.24 -8.24 10.00
C LEU A 393 -24.67 -6.94 9.33
N SER A 394 -23.85 -6.42 8.40
CA SER A 394 -24.20 -5.24 7.61
C SER A 394 -25.36 -5.52 6.64
N THR A 395 -25.41 -6.71 6.06
CA THR A 395 -26.52 -7.13 5.19
C THR A 395 -27.86 -7.10 5.93
N TYR A 396 -27.90 -7.48 7.22
CA TYR A 396 -29.12 -7.36 8.02
C TYR A 396 -29.61 -5.92 8.21
N LEU A 397 -28.69 -4.98 8.47
CA LEU A 397 -29.04 -3.57 8.56
C LEU A 397 -29.63 -3.09 7.23
N TYR A 398 -28.98 -3.44 6.12
CA TYR A 398 -29.48 -3.12 4.79
C TYR A 398 -30.87 -3.69 4.51
N ASP A 399 -31.07 -4.98 4.76
CA ASP A 399 -32.35 -5.66 4.48
C ASP A 399 -33.50 -5.10 5.33
N THR A 400 -33.18 -4.49 6.48
CA THR A 400 -34.16 -3.83 7.35
C THR A 400 -34.49 -2.41 6.87
N LEU A 401 -33.48 -1.65 6.41
CA LEU A 401 -33.65 -0.27 5.95
C LEU A 401 -34.24 -0.18 4.55
N ARG A 402 -33.80 -1.05 3.63
CA ARG A 402 -34.16 -0.99 2.21
C ARG A 402 -35.67 -0.96 1.95
N PRO A 403 -36.51 -1.83 2.56
CA PRO A 403 -37.95 -1.78 2.33
C PRO A 403 -38.55 -0.44 2.75
N LYS A 404 -38.11 0.13 3.88
CA LYS A 404 -38.60 1.43 4.35
C LYS A 404 -38.17 2.58 3.42
N LEU A 405 -36.92 2.56 2.96
CA LEU A 405 -36.38 3.53 2.00
C LEU A 405 -37.17 3.54 0.68
N ILE A 406 -37.48 2.35 0.12
CA ILE A 406 -38.22 2.23 -1.14
C ILE A 406 -39.66 2.75 -1.03
N HIS A 407 -40.28 2.72 0.16
CA HIS A 407 -41.64 3.22 0.34
C HIS A 407 -41.68 4.72 0.67
N GLU A 408 -40.55 5.32 1.07
CA GLU A 408 -40.50 6.72 1.49
C GLU A 408 -40.90 7.66 0.34
N THR A 409 -41.81 8.59 0.61
CA THR A 409 -42.34 9.57 -0.35
C THR A 409 -41.79 10.97 -0.10
N ASN A 410 -41.40 11.27 1.14
CA ASN A 410 -41.01 12.61 1.54
C ASN A 410 -39.57 12.92 1.11
N VAL A 411 -39.42 13.96 0.28
CA VAL A 411 -38.11 14.45 -0.20
C VAL A 411 -37.26 14.97 0.97
N ASP A 412 -37.87 15.63 1.96
CA ASP A 412 -37.15 16.20 3.10
C ASP A 412 -36.50 15.14 3.98
N LEU A 413 -37.23 14.04 4.23
CA LEU A 413 -36.70 12.90 4.96
C LEU A 413 -35.58 12.20 4.19
N LEU A 414 -35.68 12.11 2.86
CA LEU A 414 -34.62 11.55 2.03
C LEU A 414 -33.37 12.43 2.04
N CYS A 415 -33.50 13.76 2.01
CA CYS A 415 -32.38 14.67 2.18
C CYS A 415 -31.72 14.52 3.56
N GLU A 416 -32.51 14.44 4.64
CA GLU A 416 -31.99 14.19 5.99
C GLU A 416 -31.21 12.86 6.05
N LEU A 417 -31.71 11.80 5.41
CA LEU A 417 -31.02 10.51 5.35
C LEU A 417 -29.69 10.58 4.61
N VAL A 418 -29.60 11.37 3.54
CA VAL A 418 -28.33 11.62 2.85
C VAL A 418 -27.36 12.33 3.78
N ASP A 419 -27.80 13.38 4.47
CA ASP A 419 -26.95 14.13 5.40
C ASP A 419 -26.47 13.25 6.56
N ILE A 420 -27.35 12.41 7.13
CA ILE A 420 -26.99 11.42 8.15
C ILE A 420 -25.92 10.47 7.63
N LEU A 421 -26.15 9.85 6.47
CA LEU A 421 -25.23 8.83 5.95
C LEU A 421 -23.89 9.44 5.51
N LYS A 422 -23.90 10.63 4.91
CA LYS A 422 -22.71 11.28 4.35
C LYS A 422 -21.90 12.03 5.42
N VAL A 423 -22.57 12.80 6.28
CA VAL A 423 -21.92 13.70 7.24
C VAL A 423 -21.74 13.02 8.60
N GLU A 424 -22.81 12.45 9.16
CA GLU A 424 -22.75 11.83 10.49
C GLU A 424 -22.06 10.45 10.43
N VAL A 425 -22.49 9.56 9.56
CA VAL A 425 -21.98 8.18 9.53
C VAL A 425 -20.65 8.10 8.77
N LEU A 426 -20.60 8.43 7.48
CA LEU A 426 -19.38 8.32 6.69
C LEU A 426 -18.32 9.38 7.06
N GLY A 427 -18.74 10.57 7.51
CA GLY A 427 -17.85 11.64 7.95
C GLY A 427 -17.15 11.32 9.28
N GLU A 428 -17.85 10.78 10.28
CA GLU A 428 -17.23 10.38 11.56
C GLU A 428 -16.21 9.25 11.38
N GLN A 429 -16.48 8.32 10.45
CA GLN A 429 -15.62 7.19 10.14
C GLN A 429 -14.23 7.59 9.63
N LEU A 430 -14.16 8.66 8.83
CA LEU A 430 -12.91 9.21 8.29
C LEU A 430 -12.04 9.87 9.36
N SER A 431 -12.61 10.28 10.49
CA SER A 431 -11.93 11.13 11.46
C SER A 431 -11.24 10.39 12.61
N ARG A 432 -11.74 9.23 13.06
CA ARG A 432 -11.26 8.59 14.32
C ARG A 432 -11.20 7.05 14.37
N ARG A 433 -11.77 6.29 13.42
CA ARG A 433 -11.98 4.82 13.57
C ARG A 433 -11.83 3.97 12.28
N SER A 434 -11.12 4.50 11.28
CA SER A 434 -11.13 4.07 9.88
C SER A 434 -10.87 2.57 9.60
N GLU A 435 -10.02 1.89 10.36
CA GLU A 435 -9.59 0.52 10.01
C GLU A 435 -10.64 -0.53 10.40
N SER A 436 -11.14 -0.47 11.64
CA SER A 436 -12.14 -1.41 12.17
C SER A 436 -13.50 -1.40 11.43
N LEU A 437 -13.79 -0.33 10.69
CA LEU A 437 -15.11 -0.05 10.10
C LEU A 437 -15.11 -0.08 8.58
N ALA A 438 -13.96 -0.39 7.97
CA ALA A 438 -13.83 -0.49 6.52
C ALA A 438 -14.73 -1.58 5.90
N GLY A 439 -14.99 -2.69 6.61
CA GLY A 439 -15.93 -3.73 6.17
C GLY A 439 -17.39 -3.26 6.06
N LEU A 440 -17.80 -2.24 6.82
CA LEU A 440 -19.17 -1.71 6.78
C LEU A 440 -19.38 -0.71 5.63
N ARG A 441 -18.30 -0.10 5.13
CA ARG A 441 -18.32 0.96 4.12
C ARG A 441 -19.05 0.57 2.82
N PRO A 442 -18.84 -0.61 2.21
CA PRO A 442 -19.54 -0.98 0.98
C PRO A 442 -21.06 -1.03 1.17
N THR A 443 -21.52 -1.56 2.30
CA THR A 443 -22.95 -1.64 2.59
C THR A 443 -23.55 -0.26 2.83
N LEU A 444 -22.88 0.63 3.56
CA LEU A 444 -23.34 2.01 3.76
C LEU A 444 -23.38 2.82 2.46
N GLN A 445 -22.36 2.68 1.61
CA GLN A 445 -22.34 3.31 0.28
C GLN A 445 -23.50 2.80 -0.59
N ARG A 446 -23.83 1.52 -0.48
CA ARG A 446 -24.99 0.96 -1.18
C ARG A 446 -26.32 1.49 -0.65
N ILE A 447 -26.47 1.65 0.66
CA ILE A 447 -27.66 2.31 1.25
C ILE A 447 -27.77 3.75 0.74
N LEU A 448 -26.65 4.49 0.75
CA LEU A 448 -26.60 5.87 0.28
C LEU A 448 -26.93 5.98 -1.22
N ALA A 449 -26.46 5.04 -2.05
CA ALA A 449 -26.82 4.97 -3.46
C ALA A 449 -28.33 4.74 -3.66
N ASP A 450 -28.93 3.81 -2.91
CA ASP A 450 -30.38 3.56 -2.97
C ASP A 450 -31.18 4.81 -2.52
N VAL A 451 -30.69 5.54 -1.50
CA VAL A 451 -31.29 6.81 -1.06
C VAL A 451 -31.18 7.87 -2.16
N HIS A 452 -30.02 8.00 -2.81
CA HIS A 452 -29.81 8.94 -3.92
C HIS A 452 -30.70 8.64 -5.13
N GLU A 453 -30.82 7.36 -5.52
CA GLU A 453 -31.71 6.95 -6.61
C GLU A 453 -33.16 7.29 -6.27
N ARG A 454 -33.58 6.98 -5.03
CA ARG A 454 -34.93 7.28 -4.55
C ARG A 454 -35.20 8.78 -4.48
N LEU A 455 -34.25 9.57 -3.98
CA LEU A 455 -34.32 11.03 -3.91
C LEU A 455 -34.43 11.62 -5.31
N THR A 456 -33.62 11.16 -6.26
CA THR A 456 -33.67 11.57 -7.67
C THR A 456 -35.03 11.28 -8.28
N PHE A 457 -35.57 10.08 -8.07
CA PHE A 457 -36.90 9.71 -8.56
C PHE A 457 -38.01 10.58 -7.95
N ARG A 458 -37.97 10.82 -6.64
CA ARG A 458 -38.96 11.65 -5.93
C ARG A 458 -38.83 13.13 -6.30
N ALA A 459 -37.62 13.64 -6.51
CA ALA A 459 -37.37 14.98 -7.02
C ALA A 459 -37.97 15.19 -8.41
N ARG A 460 -37.75 14.26 -9.35
CA ARG A 460 -38.40 14.31 -10.69
C ARG A 460 -39.91 14.28 -10.60
N THR A 461 -40.45 13.42 -9.74
CA THR A 461 -41.89 13.32 -9.50
C THR A 461 -42.44 14.64 -8.96
N TYR A 462 -41.76 15.24 -7.98
CA TYR A 462 -42.11 16.55 -7.43
C TYR A 462 -42.06 17.65 -8.51
N ILE A 463 -41.01 17.69 -9.33
CA ILE A 463 -40.89 18.66 -10.43
C ILE A 463 -42.05 18.52 -11.41
N ARG A 464 -42.38 17.29 -11.81
CA ARG A 464 -43.50 17.05 -12.74
C ARG A 464 -44.84 17.43 -12.13
N ASP A 465 -45.12 16.99 -10.90
CA ASP A 465 -46.46 17.06 -10.33
C ASP A 465 -46.73 18.45 -9.71
N GLU A 466 -45.75 19.07 -9.04
CA GLU A 466 -45.91 20.35 -8.33
C GLU A 466 -45.48 21.59 -9.13
N ILE A 467 -44.70 21.43 -10.21
CA ILE A 467 -44.22 22.54 -11.06
C ILE A 467 -44.78 22.42 -12.49
N ALA A 468 -44.60 21.29 -13.18
CA ALA A 468 -45.01 21.14 -14.59
C ALA A 468 -46.54 21.11 -14.76
N ASN A 469 -47.21 20.34 -13.91
CA ASN A 469 -48.66 20.14 -13.93
C ASN A 469 -49.40 21.11 -13.00
N TYR A 470 -48.72 22.13 -12.48
CA TYR A 470 -49.35 23.12 -11.62
C TYR A 470 -50.41 23.90 -12.38
N ILE A 471 -51.63 23.92 -11.84
CA ILE A 471 -52.74 24.70 -12.36
C ILE A 471 -52.84 25.97 -11.53
N PRO A 472 -52.63 27.17 -12.12
CA PRO A 472 -52.74 28.42 -11.38
C PRO A 472 -54.14 28.57 -10.78
N SER A 473 -54.23 28.86 -9.47
CA SER A 473 -55.49 29.21 -8.84
C SER A 473 -55.94 30.62 -9.23
N ASN A 474 -57.22 30.96 -9.06
CA ASN A 474 -57.71 32.31 -9.35
C ASN A 474 -56.99 33.38 -8.52
N GLU A 475 -56.65 33.05 -7.27
CA GLU A 475 -55.87 33.90 -6.37
C GLU A 475 -54.45 34.10 -6.93
N ASP A 476 -53.78 33.06 -7.41
CA ASP A 476 -52.43 33.14 -8.02
C ASP A 476 -52.37 33.97 -9.30
N MET A 477 -53.53 34.26 -9.89
CA MET A 477 -53.67 35.03 -11.12
C MET A 477 -54.12 36.48 -10.88
N ASP A 478 -54.31 36.90 -9.62
CA ASP A 478 -54.75 38.24 -9.22
C ASP A 478 -53.63 39.30 -9.29
N TYR A 479 -52.92 39.35 -10.42
CA TYR A 479 -51.98 40.41 -10.76
C TYR A 479 -52.71 41.45 -11.64
N PRO A 480 -52.69 42.76 -11.33
CA PRO A 480 -51.76 43.47 -10.42
C PRO A 480 -52.20 43.63 -8.95
N ALA A 481 -53.44 43.31 -8.58
CA ALA A 481 -54.00 43.60 -7.25
C ALA A 481 -53.18 43.04 -6.07
N LYS A 482 -52.56 41.86 -6.23
CA LYS A 482 -51.63 41.28 -5.24
C LYS A 482 -50.41 42.15 -4.97
N LEU A 483 -49.90 42.83 -5.99
CA LEU A 483 -48.74 43.72 -5.84
C LEU A 483 -49.13 45.01 -5.14
N GLU A 484 -50.29 45.59 -5.48
CA GLU A 484 -50.80 46.81 -4.86
C GLU A 484 -51.03 46.60 -3.35
N GLN A 485 -51.71 45.51 -2.97
CA GLN A 485 -51.91 45.13 -1.56
C GLN A 485 -50.59 44.92 -0.80
N SER A 486 -49.57 44.31 -1.45
CA SER A 486 -48.25 44.13 -0.83
C SER A 486 -47.48 45.45 -0.66
N THR A 487 -47.78 46.47 -1.48
CA THR A 487 -47.13 47.79 -1.44
C THR A 487 -47.81 48.70 -0.41
N GLU A 488 -49.14 48.57 -0.27
CA GLU A 488 -49.94 49.22 0.77
C GLU A 488 -49.57 48.69 2.17
N MET A 489 -49.45 47.36 2.35
CA MET A 489 -49.02 46.78 3.64
C MET A 489 -47.59 47.18 4.04
N LYS A 490 -46.66 47.30 3.08
CA LYS A 490 -45.28 47.79 3.32
C LYS A 490 -45.23 49.25 3.79
N SER A 491 -46.28 50.03 3.55
CA SER A 491 -46.36 51.43 3.97
C SER A 491 -46.79 51.57 5.44
N GLU A 492 -47.37 50.53 6.05
CA GLU A 492 -47.92 50.56 7.42
C GLU A 492 -47.06 49.81 8.46
N THR A 493 -46.21 48.86 8.08
CA THR A 493 -45.37 48.07 9.02
C THR A 493 -43.87 48.25 8.80
N ASN A 494 -43.28 49.25 9.47
CA ASN A 494 -41.82 49.37 9.68
C ASN A 494 -41.35 48.48 10.84
N SER A 495 -41.43 47.15 10.72
CA SER A 495 -40.84 46.22 11.70
C SER A 495 -39.86 45.25 11.03
N VAL A 496 -38.68 45.15 11.64
CA VAL A 496 -37.42 44.52 11.16
C VAL A 496 -37.43 43.00 11.27
N ASP A 497 -38.55 42.33 10.98
CA ASP A 497 -38.59 40.85 10.99
C ASP A 497 -38.33 40.28 9.59
N GLU A 498 -37.32 39.41 9.51
CA GLU A 498 -36.72 38.89 8.29
C GLU A 498 -37.68 37.99 7.47
N ASN A 499 -37.93 38.39 6.22
CA ASN A 499 -38.09 37.51 5.05
C ASN A 499 -39.26 36.48 4.93
N PRO A 500 -40.50 36.62 5.47
CA PRO A 500 -41.61 35.73 5.08
C PRO A 500 -42.53 36.33 4.00
N ASP A 501 -42.59 37.66 3.88
CA ASP A 501 -43.57 38.35 3.01
C ASP A 501 -43.09 38.55 1.56
N VAL A 502 -41.80 38.33 1.27
CA VAL A 502 -41.27 38.38 -0.10
C VAL A 502 -41.77 37.18 -0.92
N PHE A 503 -41.83 35.99 -0.30
CA PHE A 503 -42.28 34.74 -0.95
C PHE A 503 -43.76 34.74 -1.29
N LYS A 504 -44.62 35.41 -0.50
CA LYS A 504 -46.06 35.57 -0.85
C LYS A 504 -46.30 36.31 -2.17
N THR A 505 -45.32 37.10 -2.61
CA THR A 505 -45.39 37.86 -3.86
C THR A 505 -44.88 37.05 -5.05
N TRP A 506 -44.33 35.86 -4.83
CA TRP A 506 -43.79 35.01 -5.88
C TRP A 506 -44.86 34.09 -6.43
N TYR A 507 -44.72 33.77 -7.72
CA TYR A 507 -45.50 32.72 -8.34
C TYR A 507 -45.14 31.36 -7.72
N PRO A 508 -46.09 30.55 -7.19
CA PRO A 508 -45.77 29.36 -6.40
C PRO A 508 -44.84 28.34 -7.07
N PRO A 509 -44.92 28.08 -8.40
CA PRO A 509 -43.93 27.26 -9.09
C PRO A 509 -42.48 27.75 -8.96
N VAL A 510 -42.24 29.06 -8.94
CA VAL A 510 -40.88 29.62 -8.76
C VAL A 510 -40.35 29.32 -7.37
N GLU A 511 -41.16 29.52 -6.34
CA GLU A 511 -40.80 29.21 -4.95
C GLU A 511 -40.51 27.71 -4.77
N ARG A 512 -41.39 26.85 -5.30
CA ARG A 512 -41.24 25.39 -5.24
C ARG A 512 -39.99 24.91 -5.98
N THR A 513 -39.69 25.47 -7.15
CA THR A 513 -38.45 25.19 -7.88
C THR A 513 -37.23 25.55 -7.03
N LEU A 514 -37.17 26.77 -6.52
CA LEU A 514 -36.00 27.25 -5.77
C LEU A 514 -35.79 26.50 -4.45
N SER A 515 -36.88 26.22 -3.71
CA SER A 515 -36.83 25.42 -2.48
C SER A 515 -36.36 23.99 -2.76
N CYS A 516 -36.82 23.38 -3.86
CA CYS A 516 -36.37 22.06 -4.31
C CYS A 516 -34.87 22.08 -4.65
N LEU A 517 -34.41 23.03 -5.48
CA LEU A 517 -33.00 23.14 -5.88
C LEU A 517 -32.08 23.38 -4.68
N ALA A 518 -32.47 24.25 -3.75
CA ALA A 518 -31.68 24.53 -2.54
C ALA A 518 -31.46 23.26 -1.69
N LYS A 519 -32.49 22.42 -1.56
CA LYS A 519 -32.42 21.14 -0.84
C LYS A 519 -31.54 20.13 -1.58
N LEU A 520 -31.76 19.97 -2.89
CA LEU A 520 -31.05 18.98 -3.70
C LEU A 520 -29.56 19.28 -3.87
N TYR A 521 -29.16 20.56 -3.87
CA TYR A 521 -27.77 20.99 -4.10
C TYR A 521 -26.79 20.42 -3.06
N ARG A 522 -27.20 20.29 -1.79
CA ARG A 522 -26.33 19.78 -0.72
C ARG A 522 -26.26 18.25 -0.69
N CYS A 523 -27.35 17.60 -1.09
CA CYS A 523 -27.51 16.16 -0.94
C CYS A 523 -27.02 15.38 -2.17
N LEU A 524 -27.21 15.88 -3.39
CA LEU A 524 -26.90 15.13 -4.62
C LEU A 524 -25.46 15.36 -5.12
N GLU A 525 -25.00 14.42 -5.94
CA GLU A 525 -23.77 14.60 -6.71
C GLU A 525 -23.94 15.68 -7.79
N PRO A 526 -22.90 16.47 -8.11
CA PRO A 526 -23.03 17.60 -9.04
C PRO A 526 -23.59 17.20 -10.42
N SER A 527 -23.23 16.03 -10.94
CA SER A 527 -23.67 15.53 -12.25
C SER A 527 -25.15 15.13 -12.30
N VAL A 528 -25.71 14.63 -11.20
CA VAL A 528 -27.13 14.29 -11.11
C VAL A 528 -27.93 15.57 -10.84
N PHE A 529 -27.40 16.45 -10.01
CA PHE A 529 -28.00 17.74 -9.72
C PHE A 529 -28.11 18.61 -10.98
N THR A 530 -27.08 18.72 -11.83
CA THR A 530 -27.12 19.52 -13.06
C THR A 530 -28.31 19.15 -13.95
N GLY A 531 -28.55 17.85 -14.14
CA GLY A 531 -29.65 17.36 -14.97
C GLY A 531 -31.03 17.64 -14.38
N LEU A 532 -31.21 17.43 -13.07
CA LEU A 532 -32.46 17.77 -12.39
C LEU A 532 -32.70 19.28 -12.36
N ALA A 533 -31.63 20.05 -12.18
CA ALA A 533 -31.70 21.49 -12.08
C ALA A 533 -32.07 22.12 -13.42
N GLN A 534 -31.51 21.62 -14.53
CA GLN A 534 -31.93 22.02 -15.86
C GLN A 534 -33.42 21.72 -16.09
N GLU A 535 -33.87 20.49 -15.83
CA GLU A 535 -35.27 20.07 -16.00
C GLU A 535 -36.23 20.95 -15.17
N ALA A 536 -35.88 21.22 -13.91
CA ALA A 536 -36.69 22.05 -13.02
C ALA A 536 -36.80 23.51 -13.50
N VAL A 537 -35.71 24.10 -14.00
CA VAL A 537 -35.67 25.48 -14.49
C VAL A 537 -36.44 25.61 -15.81
N GLU A 538 -36.29 24.66 -16.73
CA GLU A 538 -37.01 24.63 -18.00
C GLU A 538 -38.53 24.53 -17.78
N VAL A 539 -38.96 23.57 -16.96
CA VAL A 539 -40.37 23.38 -16.60
C VAL A 539 -40.94 24.59 -15.87
N CYS A 540 -40.16 25.22 -14.98
CA CYS A 540 -40.58 26.44 -14.30
C CYS A 540 -40.76 27.60 -15.30
N SER A 541 -39.82 27.80 -16.22
CA SER A 541 -39.91 28.81 -17.28
C SER A 541 -41.18 28.63 -18.13
N ASP A 542 -41.47 27.40 -18.54
CA ASP A 542 -42.70 27.08 -19.28
C ASP A 542 -43.97 27.38 -18.48
N SER A 543 -43.96 27.07 -17.18
CA SER A 543 -45.07 27.38 -16.28
C SER A 543 -45.30 28.89 -16.16
N ILE A 544 -44.24 29.69 -16.01
CA ILE A 544 -44.32 31.16 -15.99
C ILE A 544 -44.86 31.70 -17.32
N GLN A 545 -44.42 31.16 -18.46
CA GLN A 545 -44.92 31.58 -19.78
C GLN A 545 -46.42 31.25 -19.96
N LYS A 546 -46.87 30.08 -19.50
CA LYS A 546 -48.30 29.72 -19.49
C LYS A 546 -49.11 30.68 -18.61
N ALA A 547 -48.61 30.98 -17.41
CA ALA A 547 -49.25 31.93 -16.49
C ALA A 547 -49.33 33.34 -17.11
N SER A 548 -48.26 33.85 -17.72
CA SER A 548 -48.24 35.15 -18.42
C SER A 548 -49.32 35.26 -19.51
N LYS A 549 -49.51 34.21 -20.32
CA LYS A 549 -50.56 34.15 -21.35
C LYS A 549 -51.97 34.16 -20.75
N LEU A 550 -52.16 33.53 -19.59
CA LEU A 550 -53.45 33.55 -18.89
C LEU A 550 -53.71 34.92 -18.23
N ILE A 551 -52.69 35.58 -17.65
CA ILE A 551 -52.79 36.95 -17.10
C ILE A 551 -53.14 37.94 -18.21
N THR A 552 -52.52 37.80 -19.39
CA THR A 552 -52.80 38.63 -20.57
C THR A 552 -54.28 38.56 -20.99
N LYS A 553 -54.92 37.39 -20.86
CA LYS A 553 -56.35 37.22 -21.19
C LYS A 553 -57.29 37.84 -20.15
N ARG A 554 -56.85 37.95 -18.89
CA ARG A 554 -57.68 38.36 -17.75
C ARG A 554 -57.54 39.85 -17.41
N SER A 555 -56.34 40.39 -17.52
CA SER A 555 -55.99 41.77 -17.13
C SER A 555 -55.61 42.58 -18.37
N THR A 556 -54.34 42.95 -18.52
CA THR A 556 -53.82 43.63 -19.72
C THR A 556 -52.60 42.90 -20.28
N ALA A 557 -52.33 43.09 -21.57
CA ALA A 557 -51.13 42.56 -22.21
C ALA A 557 -49.84 43.06 -21.54
N MET A 558 -49.84 44.30 -21.04
CA MET A 558 -48.71 44.86 -20.30
C MET A 558 -48.47 44.13 -18.98
N ASP A 559 -49.52 43.82 -18.22
CA ASP A 559 -49.41 43.12 -16.94
C ASP A 559 -48.89 41.69 -17.12
N GLY A 560 -49.29 41.01 -18.21
CA GLY A 560 -48.76 39.70 -18.58
C GLY A 560 -47.28 39.73 -18.96
N GLN A 561 -46.84 40.72 -19.73
CA GLN A 561 -45.43 40.92 -20.12
C GLN A 561 -44.55 41.30 -18.91
N LEU A 562 -45.02 42.23 -18.07
CA LEU A 562 -44.31 42.65 -16.85
C LEU A 562 -44.24 41.53 -15.80
N PHE A 563 -45.29 40.71 -15.68
CA PHE A 563 -45.27 39.51 -14.84
C PHE A 563 -44.17 38.52 -15.28
N LEU A 564 -44.07 38.28 -16.60
CA LEU A 564 -43.08 37.37 -17.18
C LEU A 564 -41.65 37.88 -16.94
N ILE A 565 -41.41 39.17 -17.21
CA ILE A 565 -40.10 39.82 -16.96
C ILE A 565 -39.72 39.71 -15.48
N LYS A 566 -40.64 40.03 -14.56
CA LYS A 566 -40.39 39.97 -13.11
C LYS A 566 -39.97 38.56 -12.66
N HIS A 567 -40.74 37.53 -13.00
CA HIS A 567 -40.51 36.18 -12.49
C HIS A 567 -39.32 35.47 -13.15
N ILE A 568 -39.03 35.77 -14.42
CA ILE A 568 -37.81 35.28 -15.08
C ILE A 568 -36.56 35.94 -14.46
N LEU A 569 -36.60 37.24 -14.15
CA LEU A 569 -35.49 37.92 -13.48
C LEU A 569 -35.23 37.33 -12.08
N ILE A 570 -36.29 37.09 -11.31
CA ILE A 570 -36.18 36.44 -9.99
C ILE A 570 -35.55 35.05 -10.15
N LEU A 571 -36.07 34.22 -11.07
CA LEU A 571 -35.52 32.89 -11.30
C LEU A 571 -34.03 32.95 -11.68
N ARG A 572 -33.64 33.86 -12.58
CA ARG A 572 -32.24 34.05 -13.01
C ARG A 572 -31.32 34.47 -11.86
N GLU A 573 -31.77 35.39 -11.01
CA GLU A 573 -30.98 35.88 -9.88
C GLU A 573 -30.81 34.80 -8.81
N GLN A 574 -31.86 34.05 -8.52
CA GLN A 574 -31.87 33.01 -7.49
C GLN A 574 -31.13 31.73 -7.93
N ILE A 575 -30.97 31.49 -9.23
CA ILE A 575 -30.15 30.36 -9.71
C ILE A 575 -28.65 30.69 -9.81
N ALA A 576 -28.27 31.97 -9.79
CA ALA A 576 -26.88 32.40 -9.92
C ALA A 576 -25.91 31.90 -8.82
N PRO A 577 -26.34 31.76 -7.54
CA PRO A 577 -25.48 31.23 -6.47
C PRO A 577 -25.15 29.74 -6.60
N PHE A 578 -25.91 28.97 -7.39
CA PHE A 578 -25.57 27.59 -7.68
C PHE A 578 -24.47 27.61 -8.74
N ASP A 579 -23.21 27.51 -8.29
CA ASP A 579 -21.97 27.59 -9.08
C ASP A 579 -21.81 26.38 -10.02
N ILE A 580 -22.79 26.16 -10.89
CA ILE A 580 -22.98 24.97 -11.71
C ILE A 580 -23.42 25.39 -13.11
N GLU A 581 -22.81 24.77 -14.14
CA GLU A 581 -23.28 24.89 -15.52
C GLU A 581 -24.62 24.14 -15.65
N PHE A 582 -25.73 24.88 -15.75
CA PHE A 582 -27.09 24.35 -15.99
C PHE A 582 -27.27 23.86 -17.44
N SER A 583 -26.29 23.09 -17.91
CA SER A 583 -26.26 22.57 -19.26
C SER A 583 -26.01 21.07 -19.25
N VAL A 584 -26.97 20.31 -19.80
CA VAL A 584 -26.78 18.90 -20.10
C VAL A 584 -26.53 18.74 -21.60
N THR A 585 -25.48 18.01 -21.94
CA THR A 585 -25.23 17.57 -23.31
C THR A 585 -26.12 16.37 -23.61
N TYR A 586 -27.20 16.57 -24.36
CA TYR A 586 -27.96 15.47 -24.91
C TYR A 586 -27.24 14.94 -26.15
N LYS A 587 -27.00 13.63 -26.18
CA LYS A 587 -26.48 12.94 -27.37
C LYS A 587 -27.67 12.45 -28.17
N GLU A 588 -28.15 13.27 -29.09
CA GLU A 588 -29.20 12.88 -30.02
C GLU A 588 -28.58 12.31 -31.29
N LEU A 589 -29.26 11.33 -31.88
CA LEU A 589 -28.90 10.79 -33.19
C LEU A 589 -29.62 11.62 -34.26
N ASP A 590 -28.87 12.43 -35.00
CA ASP A 590 -29.42 13.25 -36.08
C ASP A 590 -29.60 12.40 -37.36
N PHE A 591 -30.87 12.23 -37.76
CA PHE A 591 -31.29 11.53 -38.96
C PHE A 591 -31.58 12.47 -40.14
N SER A 592 -31.43 13.80 -39.98
CA SER A 592 -31.76 14.80 -40.99
C SER A 592 -30.96 14.60 -42.28
N HIS A 593 -29.67 14.29 -42.13
CA HIS A 593 -28.78 13.92 -43.22
C HIS A 593 -29.25 12.62 -43.91
N LEU A 594 -29.76 11.63 -43.17
CA LEU A 594 -30.27 10.39 -43.77
C LEU A 594 -31.52 10.62 -44.61
N LEU A 595 -32.43 11.47 -44.12
CA LEU A 595 -33.64 11.85 -44.86
C LEU A 595 -33.30 12.64 -46.13
N GLU A 596 -32.28 13.49 -46.08
CA GLU A 596 -31.81 14.26 -47.23
C GLU A 596 -31.14 13.35 -48.28
N HIS A 597 -30.34 12.38 -47.85
CA HIS A 597 -29.77 11.36 -48.75
C HIS A 597 -30.84 10.43 -49.35
N LEU A 598 -31.84 10.02 -48.56
CA LEU A 598 -32.98 9.25 -49.06
C LEU A 598 -33.81 10.07 -50.08
N ARG A 599 -34.04 11.35 -49.83
CA ARG A 599 -34.73 12.24 -50.79
C ARG A 599 -33.92 12.43 -52.07
N ARG A 600 -32.59 12.51 -51.99
CA ARG A 600 -31.70 12.66 -53.14
C ARG A 600 -31.61 11.38 -53.99
N ILE A 601 -31.66 10.21 -53.33
CA ILE A 601 -31.81 8.89 -53.93
C ILE A 601 -33.18 8.76 -54.63
N LEU A 602 -34.27 9.13 -53.97
CA LEU A 602 -35.63 9.10 -54.54
C LEU A 602 -35.81 10.08 -55.70
N ARG A 603 -35.04 11.18 -55.73
CA ARG A 603 -34.96 12.12 -56.86
C ARG A 603 -34.02 11.66 -57.98
N GLY A 604 -33.45 10.46 -57.91
CA GLY A 604 -32.61 9.88 -58.96
C GLY A 604 -31.24 10.55 -59.13
N GLN A 605 -30.83 11.41 -58.19
CA GLN A 605 -29.55 12.12 -58.23
C GLN A 605 -28.39 11.31 -57.59
N ALA A 606 -28.68 10.12 -57.08
CA ALA A 606 -27.72 9.17 -56.54
C ALA A 606 -28.16 7.73 -56.87
N SER A 607 -27.24 6.92 -57.41
CA SER A 607 -27.50 5.53 -57.79
C SER A 607 -27.57 4.63 -56.55
N LEU A 608 -28.62 3.79 -56.46
CA LEU A 608 -28.80 2.80 -55.39
C LEU A 608 -27.95 1.53 -55.57
N PHE A 609 -27.34 1.34 -56.75
CA PHE A 609 -26.83 0.04 -57.19
C PHE A 609 -25.32 0.00 -57.50
N ASP A 610 -24.54 1.01 -57.13
CA ASP A 610 -23.06 0.87 -57.05
C ASP A 610 -22.66 0.04 -55.81
N TRP A 611 -23.18 -1.19 -55.76
CA TRP A 611 -22.89 -2.21 -54.77
C TRP A 611 -21.57 -2.89 -55.12
N SER A 612 -20.47 -2.14 -55.09
CA SER A 612 -19.14 -2.71 -55.25
C SER A 612 -18.14 -2.07 -54.29
N ARG A 613 -17.80 -2.87 -53.28
CA ARG A 613 -16.59 -2.84 -52.43
C ARG A 613 -15.98 -1.46 -52.11
N SER A 614 -16.54 -0.78 -51.13
CA SER A 614 -15.81 -0.27 -49.95
C SER A 614 -16.74 0.61 -49.11
N THR A 615 -16.98 0.20 -47.86
CA THR A 615 -17.08 1.04 -46.62
C THR A 615 -17.71 2.44 -46.64
N SER A 616 -18.49 2.82 -47.64
CA SER A 616 -19.10 4.16 -47.77
C SER A 616 -20.50 4.20 -47.17
N LEU A 617 -21.35 3.20 -47.42
CA LEU A 617 -22.74 3.21 -46.93
C LEU A 617 -22.87 3.12 -45.41
N ALA A 618 -22.00 2.39 -44.72
CA ALA A 618 -22.02 2.34 -43.25
C ALA A 618 -21.60 3.67 -42.60
N ARG A 619 -20.84 4.53 -43.30
CA ARG A 619 -20.50 5.90 -42.85
C ARG A 619 -21.48 6.96 -43.34
N THR A 620 -22.14 6.76 -44.48
CA THR A 620 -23.13 7.72 -45.00
C THR A 620 -24.52 7.50 -44.41
N LEU A 621 -24.82 6.27 -43.94
CA LEU A 621 -26.07 5.91 -43.26
C LEU A 621 -25.92 5.79 -41.73
N SER A 622 -24.73 6.00 -41.17
CA SER A 622 -24.57 6.10 -39.72
C SER A 622 -25.16 7.42 -39.23
N PRO A 623 -26.12 7.41 -38.27
CA PRO A 623 -26.63 8.63 -37.68
C PRO A 623 -25.48 9.41 -37.04
N ARG A 624 -25.42 10.71 -37.29
CA ARG A 624 -24.42 11.56 -36.64
C ARG A 624 -24.88 11.78 -35.21
N VAL A 625 -23.98 11.59 -34.24
CA VAL A 625 -24.24 11.99 -32.87
C VAL A 625 -24.15 13.52 -32.84
N LEU A 626 -25.29 14.19 -32.75
CA LEU A 626 -25.35 15.62 -32.49
C LEU A 626 -25.35 15.79 -30.98
N GLU A 627 -24.26 16.34 -30.46
CA GLU A 627 -24.20 16.77 -29.06
C GLU A 627 -24.86 18.14 -28.98
N SER A 628 -26.15 18.17 -28.60
CA SER A 628 -26.87 19.41 -28.34
C SER A 628 -26.73 19.74 -26.86
N GLN A 629 -26.02 20.83 -26.56
CA GLN A 629 -25.92 21.36 -25.21
C GLN A 629 -27.10 22.31 -24.99
N VAL A 630 -28.07 21.87 -24.20
CA VAL A 630 -29.22 22.70 -23.79
C VAL A 630 -28.82 23.41 -22.51
N ASP A 631 -28.64 24.72 -22.57
CA ASP A 631 -28.31 25.56 -21.41
C ASP A 631 -29.57 26.31 -20.98
N ALA A 632 -30.18 25.86 -19.88
CA ALA A 632 -31.40 26.45 -19.35
C ALA A 632 -31.22 27.94 -19.00
N LYS A 633 -30.01 28.36 -18.62
CA LYS A 633 -29.72 29.79 -18.35
C LYS A 633 -29.75 30.60 -19.63
N LYS A 634 -29.16 30.08 -20.71
CA LYS A 634 -29.16 30.72 -22.02
C LYS A 634 -30.56 30.80 -22.62
N ASP A 635 -31.36 29.75 -22.46
CA ASP A 635 -32.75 29.75 -22.93
C ASP A 635 -33.63 30.70 -22.10
N LEU A 636 -33.40 30.79 -20.79
CA LEU A 636 -34.03 31.78 -19.93
C LEU A 636 -33.68 33.22 -20.35
N GLU A 637 -32.40 33.49 -20.65
CA GLU A 637 -31.95 34.81 -21.15
C GLU A 637 -32.53 35.14 -22.53
N LYS A 638 -32.63 34.15 -23.41
CA LYS A 638 -33.27 34.30 -24.72
C LYS A 638 -34.76 34.63 -24.57
N SER A 639 -35.47 33.92 -23.69
CA SER A 639 -36.87 34.20 -23.37
C SER A 639 -37.04 35.60 -22.78
N LEU A 640 -36.20 35.97 -21.81
CA LEU A 640 -36.22 37.30 -21.19
C LEU A 640 -36.00 38.41 -22.23
N LYS A 641 -35.01 38.26 -23.11
CA LYS A 641 -34.70 39.24 -24.15
C LYS A 641 -35.87 39.39 -25.12
N ALA A 642 -36.46 38.29 -25.57
CA ALA A 642 -37.62 38.31 -26.47
C ALA A 642 -38.82 39.02 -25.83
N THR A 643 -39.13 38.72 -24.56
CA THR A 643 -40.23 39.39 -23.84
C THR A 643 -39.94 40.88 -23.62
N CYS A 644 -38.70 41.25 -23.29
CA CYS A 644 -38.31 42.66 -23.16
C CYS A 644 -38.46 43.41 -24.49
N GLU A 645 -38.02 42.84 -25.60
CA GLU A 645 -38.18 43.42 -26.94
C GLU A 645 -39.66 43.58 -27.32
N GLU A 646 -40.48 42.55 -27.05
CA GLU A 646 -41.93 42.59 -27.29
C GLU A 646 -42.62 43.68 -26.44
N PHE A 647 -42.23 43.83 -25.18
CA PHE A 647 -42.73 44.89 -24.30
C PHE A 647 -42.31 46.28 -24.79
N ILE A 648 -41.03 46.47 -25.15
CA ILE A 648 -40.51 47.74 -25.68
C ILE A 648 -41.29 48.12 -26.96
N MET A 649 -41.50 47.17 -27.87
CA MET A 649 -42.26 47.39 -29.10
C MET A 649 -43.74 47.70 -28.82
N SER A 650 -44.37 47.00 -27.87
CA SER A 650 -45.76 47.23 -27.45
C SER A 650 -45.96 48.66 -26.92
N VAL A 651 -45.09 49.10 -26.01
CA VAL A 651 -45.14 50.47 -25.45
C VAL A 651 -44.78 51.52 -26.50
N THR A 652 -43.76 51.28 -27.32
CA THR A 652 -43.40 52.19 -28.43
C THR A 652 -44.56 52.36 -29.40
N LYS A 653 -45.24 51.27 -29.75
CA LYS A 653 -46.42 51.31 -30.62
C LYS A 653 -47.56 52.09 -29.97
N LEU A 654 -47.86 51.86 -28.68
CA LEU A 654 -48.92 52.59 -27.99
C LEU A 654 -48.76 54.12 -28.11
N VAL A 655 -47.52 54.62 -28.02
CA VAL A 655 -47.24 56.06 -28.05
C VAL A 655 -47.08 56.60 -29.49
N VAL A 656 -46.43 55.84 -30.37
CA VAL A 656 -45.91 56.36 -31.66
C VAL A 656 -46.63 55.77 -32.88
N ASP A 657 -47.58 54.86 -32.73
CA ASP A 657 -48.32 54.25 -33.86
C ASP A 657 -48.91 55.27 -34.86
N PRO A 658 -49.50 56.41 -34.43
CA PRO A 658 -49.98 57.43 -35.36
C PRO A 658 -48.85 57.96 -36.26
N MET A 659 -47.68 58.22 -35.68
CA MET A 659 -46.48 58.69 -36.37
C MET A 659 -45.90 57.63 -37.30
N LEU A 660 -45.80 56.37 -36.86
CA LEU A 660 -45.30 55.26 -37.68
C LEU A 660 -46.23 54.96 -38.86
N SER A 661 -47.55 55.00 -38.65
CA SER A 661 -48.56 54.84 -39.70
C SER A 661 -48.45 55.93 -40.75
N PHE A 662 -48.21 57.17 -40.33
CA PHE A 662 -47.97 58.29 -41.24
C PHE A 662 -46.67 58.13 -42.04
N VAL A 663 -45.54 57.83 -41.39
CA VAL A 663 -44.26 57.59 -42.08
C VAL A 663 -44.37 56.45 -43.09
N THR A 664 -45.10 55.38 -42.75
CA THR A 664 -45.34 54.24 -43.66
C THR A 664 -46.15 54.67 -44.90
N LYS A 665 -47.21 55.46 -44.71
CA LYS A 665 -48.02 56.01 -45.82
C LYS A 665 -47.22 56.96 -46.71
N VAL A 666 -46.43 57.85 -46.10
CA VAL A 666 -45.53 58.78 -46.82
C VAL A 666 -44.47 58.01 -47.61
N THR A 667 -43.89 56.96 -47.03
CA THR A 667 -42.88 56.13 -47.70
C THR A 667 -43.48 55.34 -48.86
N ALA A 668 -44.66 54.75 -48.69
CA ALA A 668 -45.38 54.05 -49.76
C ALA A 668 -45.70 54.99 -50.94
N VAL A 669 -46.11 56.23 -50.66
CA VAL A 669 -46.33 57.26 -51.67
C VAL A 669 -45.03 57.66 -52.37
N LYS A 670 -43.94 57.88 -51.63
CA LYS A 670 -42.64 58.23 -52.21
C LYS A 670 -42.09 57.09 -53.10
N LEU A 671 -42.31 55.84 -52.73
CA LEU A 671 -41.94 54.66 -53.53
C LEU A 671 -42.83 54.50 -54.78
N ALA A 672 -44.12 54.79 -54.68
CA ALA A 672 -45.02 54.80 -55.84
C ALA A 672 -44.68 55.92 -56.84
N LEU A 673 -44.19 57.06 -56.35
CA LEU A 673 -43.74 58.19 -57.17
C LEU A 673 -42.40 57.94 -57.87
N SER A 674 -41.51 57.14 -57.26
CA SER A 674 -40.17 56.85 -57.81
C SER A 674 -40.12 55.62 -58.73
N SER A 675 -41.17 54.79 -58.76
CA SER A 675 -41.30 53.63 -59.65
C SER A 675 -42.04 53.94 -60.96
N GLY A 676 -42.59 55.16 -61.11
CA GLY A 676 -43.33 55.62 -62.29
C GLY A 676 -42.46 56.23 -63.38
N SER A 677 -41.56 55.45 -64.00
CA SER A 677 -40.92 55.83 -65.27
C SER A 677 -41.27 54.81 -66.36
N GLN A 678 -41.96 55.32 -67.38
CA GLN A 678 -42.40 54.72 -68.66
C GLN A 678 -43.86 54.23 -68.74
N ASN A 679 -44.67 55.11 -69.36
CA ASN A 679 -45.82 54.82 -70.22
C ASN A 679 -47.05 54.13 -69.61
N GLN A 680 -47.97 54.94 -69.05
CA GLN A 680 -49.38 54.99 -69.48
C GLN A 680 -50.12 56.11 -68.71
N LYS A 681 -50.91 56.91 -69.44
CA LYS A 681 -51.82 57.91 -68.85
C LYS A 681 -52.89 57.19 -68.02
N VAL A 682 -52.84 57.35 -66.70
CA VAL A 682 -53.92 57.00 -65.77
C VAL A 682 -54.14 58.19 -64.83
N ASP A 683 -55.40 58.50 -64.59
CA ASP A 683 -55.90 59.67 -63.88
C ASP A 683 -55.30 59.91 -62.47
N SER A 684 -54.50 60.97 -62.39
CA SER A 684 -54.67 62.16 -61.53
C SER A 684 -55.26 62.04 -60.10
N VAL A 685 -54.73 61.18 -59.24
CA VAL A 685 -54.82 61.39 -57.77
C VAL A 685 -53.47 61.25 -57.04
N MET A 686 -52.53 60.47 -57.59
CA MET A 686 -51.29 60.07 -56.89
C MET A 686 -50.04 60.91 -57.23
N ALA A 687 -50.13 61.88 -58.16
CA ALA A 687 -49.01 62.72 -58.60
C ALA A 687 -49.02 64.15 -58.01
N LYS A 688 -49.66 64.35 -56.84
CA LYS A 688 -49.68 65.64 -56.14
C LYS A 688 -48.56 65.69 -55.08
N PRO A 689 -47.95 66.86 -54.80
CA PRO A 689 -46.97 67.00 -53.72
C PRO A 689 -47.59 66.52 -52.39
N LEU A 690 -46.75 66.02 -51.47
CA LEU A 690 -47.19 65.30 -50.26
C LEU A 690 -48.28 66.07 -49.47
N LYS A 691 -48.19 67.40 -49.47
CA LYS A 691 -49.13 68.37 -48.87
C LYS A 691 -50.58 68.31 -49.37
N ASP A 692 -50.83 67.85 -50.60
CA ASP A 692 -52.18 67.82 -51.21
C ASP A 692 -52.87 66.45 -51.03
N GLN A 693 -52.19 65.50 -50.38
CA GLN A 693 -52.78 64.21 -50.05
C GLN A 693 -53.66 64.35 -48.82
N ALA A 694 -54.86 63.78 -48.86
CA ALA A 694 -55.89 63.95 -47.82
C ALA A 694 -55.46 63.51 -46.40
N PHE A 695 -54.38 62.71 -46.28
CA PHE A 695 -53.83 62.26 -44.99
C PHE A 695 -52.62 63.08 -44.52
N ALA A 696 -52.11 64.01 -45.33
CA ALA A 696 -50.87 64.76 -45.09
C ALA A 696 -51.06 66.28 -45.20
N THR A 697 -52.30 66.76 -45.08
CA THR A 697 -52.59 68.19 -44.91
C THR A 697 -52.00 68.70 -43.59
N PRO A 698 -51.58 69.98 -43.50
CA PRO A 698 -50.92 70.52 -42.31
C PRO A 698 -51.75 70.34 -41.03
N ASP A 699 -53.07 70.51 -41.12
CA ASP A 699 -54.00 70.29 -39.99
C ASP A 699 -54.03 68.83 -39.52
N LYS A 700 -53.91 67.86 -40.44
CA LYS A 700 -53.89 66.43 -40.10
C LYS A 700 -52.57 65.98 -39.52
N VAL A 701 -51.46 66.58 -39.95
CA VAL A 701 -50.15 66.37 -39.34
C VAL A 701 -50.11 67.00 -37.94
N ALA A 702 -50.69 68.19 -37.76
CA ALA A 702 -50.86 68.82 -36.44
C ALA A 702 -51.70 67.96 -35.48
N GLU A 703 -52.84 67.43 -35.95
CA GLU A 703 -53.70 66.51 -35.18
C GLU A 703 -52.95 65.23 -34.77
N LEU A 704 -52.08 64.71 -35.66
CA LEU A 704 -51.25 63.54 -35.38
C LEU A 704 -50.18 63.82 -34.31
N VAL A 705 -49.50 64.97 -34.40
CA VAL A 705 -48.50 65.40 -33.41
C VAL A 705 -49.18 65.62 -32.05
N GLN A 706 -50.37 66.23 -32.03
CA GLN A 706 -51.15 66.43 -30.82
C GLN A 706 -51.56 65.10 -30.18
N LYS A 707 -51.98 64.10 -30.97
CA LYS A 707 -52.31 62.75 -30.48
C LYS A 707 -51.11 62.05 -29.83
N VAL A 708 -49.93 62.17 -30.41
CA VAL A 708 -48.71 61.57 -29.83
C VAL A 708 -48.25 62.33 -28.58
N ASN A 709 -48.29 63.66 -28.57
CA ASN A 709 -47.99 64.44 -27.37
C ASN A 709 -48.98 64.11 -26.23
N ALA A 710 -50.26 63.94 -26.54
CA ALA A 710 -51.25 63.49 -25.55
C ALA A 710 -50.96 62.07 -25.04
N ALA A 711 -50.56 61.14 -25.92
CA ALA A 711 -50.17 59.78 -25.53
C ALA A 711 -48.90 59.77 -24.66
N ILE A 712 -47.92 60.64 -24.92
CA ILE A 712 -46.73 60.83 -24.08
C ILE A 712 -47.13 61.30 -22.68
N GLN A 713 -48.09 62.22 -22.57
CA GLN A 713 -48.49 62.79 -21.28
C GLN A 713 -49.47 61.92 -20.48
N GLN A 714 -50.28 61.09 -21.14
CA GLN A 714 -51.32 60.30 -20.48
C GLN A 714 -50.94 58.82 -20.33
N GLU A 715 -50.45 58.17 -21.38
CA GLU A 715 -50.21 56.73 -21.39
C GLU A 715 -48.84 56.35 -20.81
N LEU A 716 -47.81 57.15 -21.09
CA LEU A 716 -46.44 56.85 -20.63
C LEU A 716 -46.28 56.90 -19.10
N PRO A 717 -46.89 57.84 -18.35
CA PRO A 717 -46.85 57.82 -16.88
C PRO A 717 -47.56 56.60 -16.28
N VAL A 718 -48.63 56.11 -16.91
CA VAL A 718 -49.34 54.89 -16.48
C VAL A 718 -48.44 53.66 -16.65
N VAL A 719 -47.74 53.55 -17.79
CA VAL A 719 -46.74 52.50 -18.02
C VAL A 719 -45.63 52.57 -16.98
N MET A 720 -45.13 53.76 -16.67
CA MET A 720 -44.08 53.93 -15.66
C MET A 720 -44.54 53.56 -14.25
N THR A 721 -45.80 53.84 -13.90
CA THR A 721 -46.40 53.44 -12.62
C THR A 721 -46.49 51.90 -12.51
N LYS A 722 -46.94 51.24 -13.58
CA LYS A 722 -46.96 49.76 -13.64
C LYS A 722 -45.55 49.15 -13.64
N MET A 723 -44.60 49.75 -14.35
CA MET A 723 -43.20 49.32 -14.29
C MET A 723 -42.61 49.47 -12.88
N LYS A 724 -42.96 50.54 -12.14
CA LYS A 724 -42.55 50.73 -10.74
C LYS A 724 -43.17 49.67 -9.81
N LEU A 725 -44.41 49.26 -10.06
CA LEU A 725 -45.11 48.23 -9.29
C LEU A 725 -44.50 46.83 -9.48
N TYR A 726 -44.24 46.43 -10.73
CA TYR A 726 -43.71 45.08 -11.04
C TYR A 726 -42.19 44.98 -10.83
N LEU A 727 -41.44 46.01 -11.21
CA LEU A 727 -39.97 46.01 -11.17
C LEU A 727 -39.49 46.97 -10.07
N GLN A 728 -39.10 46.40 -8.93
CA GLN A 728 -38.62 47.18 -7.78
C GLN A 728 -37.23 47.79 -8.01
N ASN A 729 -36.38 47.17 -8.84
CA ASN A 729 -35.03 47.64 -9.11
C ASN A 729 -35.02 48.83 -10.11
N PRO A 730 -34.51 50.02 -9.72
CA PRO A 730 -34.48 51.21 -10.58
C PRO A 730 -33.57 51.05 -11.81
N SER A 731 -32.50 50.26 -11.69
CA SER A 731 -31.57 50.01 -12.79
C SER A 731 -32.24 49.24 -13.93
N THR A 732 -33.00 48.19 -13.60
CA THR A 732 -33.75 47.39 -14.58
C THR A 732 -34.81 48.23 -15.29
N ARG A 733 -35.51 49.10 -14.56
CA ARG A 733 -36.49 50.03 -15.16
C ARG A 733 -35.83 50.98 -16.15
N THR A 734 -34.68 51.54 -15.78
CA THR A 734 -33.92 52.46 -16.66
C THR A 734 -33.44 51.76 -17.93
N ILE A 735 -32.96 50.51 -17.80
CA ILE A 735 -32.51 49.69 -18.94
C ILE A 735 -33.67 49.43 -19.92
N LEU A 736 -34.87 49.12 -19.42
CA LEU A 736 -36.04 48.87 -20.27
C LEU A 736 -36.63 50.14 -20.89
N PHE A 737 -36.59 51.27 -20.16
CA PHE A 737 -37.15 52.53 -20.63
C PHE A 737 -36.26 53.24 -21.65
N LYS A 738 -34.93 53.10 -21.56
CA LYS A 738 -33.99 53.77 -22.48
C LYS A 738 -34.25 53.47 -23.97
N PRO A 739 -34.46 52.22 -24.42
CA PRO A 739 -34.86 51.91 -25.79
C PRO A 739 -36.20 52.55 -26.19
N ILE A 740 -37.18 52.59 -25.28
CA ILE A 740 -38.48 53.23 -25.53
C ILE A 740 -38.29 54.72 -25.78
N LYS A 741 -37.49 55.40 -24.93
CA LYS A 741 -37.11 56.81 -25.12
C LYS A 741 -36.46 57.04 -26.47
N THR A 742 -35.46 56.22 -26.83
CA THR A 742 -34.76 56.33 -28.12
C THR A 742 -35.72 56.18 -29.29
N ASN A 743 -36.59 55.16 -29.29
CA ASN A 743 -37.55 54.94 -30.37
C ASN A 743 -38.55 56.10 -30.53
N ILE A 744 -39.05 56.66 -29.42
CA ILE A 744 -39.95 57.82 -29.44
C ILE A 744 -39.24 59.03 -30.04
N VAL A 745 -38.00 59.31 -29.61
CA VAL A 745 -37.20 60.42 -30.13
C VAL A 745 -36.92 60.24 -31.63
N GLU A 746 -36.51 59.04 -32.06
CA GLU A 746 -36.21 58.74 -33.46
C GLU A 746 -37.43 58.95 -34.37
N ALA A 747 -38.62 58.53 -33.95
CA ALA A 747 -39.84 58.76 -34.73
C ALA A 747 -40.20 60.25 -34.83
N HIS A 748 -40.01 61.02 -33.76
CA HIS A 748 -40.19 62.48 -33.79
C HIS A 748 -39.16 63.15 -34.71
N VAL A 749 -37.90 62.69 -34.70
CA VAL A 749 -36.84 63.18 -35.60
C VAL A 749 -37.18 62.89 -37.06
N GLN A 750 -37.67 61.68 -37.38
CA GLN A 750 -38.06 61.31 -38.73
C GLN A 750 -39.19 62.21 -39.25
N ILE A 751 -40.23 62.45 -38.45
CA ILE A 751 -41.32 63.35 -38.87
C ILE A 751 -40.85 64.79 -38.94
N GLN A 752 -40.03 65.26 -38.00
CA GLN A 752 -39.47 66.60 -38.07
C GLN A 752 -38.62 66.80 -39.33
N SER A 753 -37.86 65.78 -39.75
CA SER A 753 -37.10 65.82 -41.00
C SER A 753 -38.00 65.88 -42.24
N LEU A 754 -39.11 65.11 -42.24
CA LEU A 754 -40.10 65.11 -43.33
C LEU A 754 -40.85 66.44 -43.41
N VAL A 755 -41.22 67.01 -42.26
CA VAL A 755 -41.91 68.30 -42.17
C VAL A 755 -41.01 69.44 -42.68
N LYS A 756 -39.71 69.42 -42.32
CA LYS A 756 -38.73 70.39 -42.82
C LYS A 756 -38.47 70.29 -44.33
N ALA A 757 -38.61 69.09 -44.91
CA ALA A 757 -38.33 68.86 -46.32
C ALA A 757 -39.51 69.19 -47.25
N GLU A 758 -40.75 69.02 -46.78
CA GLU A 758 -41.94 69.03 -47.65
C GLU A 758 -42.92 70.18 -47.39
N TYR A 759 -42.80 70.93 -46.27
CA TYR A 759 -43.75 71.97 -45.85
C TYR A 759 -43.08 73.36 -45.70
N SER A 760 -43.83 74.40 -46.02
CA SER A 760 -43.38 75.82 -45.93
C SER A 760 -43.26 76.31 -44.47
N PRO A 761 -42.49 77.38 -44.19
CA PRO A 761 -42.28 77.85 -42.81
C PRO A 761 -43.58 78.30 -42.10
N GLU A 762 -44.60 78.75 -42.85
CA GLU A 762 -45.90 79.11 -42.30
C GLU A 762 -46.69 77.85 -41.88
N GLU A 763 -46.67 76.79 -42.68
CA GLU A 763 -47.29 75.50 -42.38
C GLU A 763 -46.59 74.76 -41.23
N GLN A 764 -45.27 74.94 -41.09
CA GLN A 764 -44.50 74.41 -39.96
C GLN A 764 -44.97 75.00 -38.60
N SER A 765 -45.43 76.25 -38.59
CA SER A 765 -45.98 76.87 -37.39
C SER A 765 -47.34 76.29 -36.98
N ILE A 766 -48.14 75.84 -37.95
CA ILE A 766 -49.45 75.19 -37.74
C ILE A 766 -49.26 73.77 -37.17
N ILE A 767 -48.24 73.05 -37.62
CA ILE A 767 -47.96 71.67 -37.17
C ILE A 767 -47.43 71.62 -35.72
N ASN A 768 -46.82 72.71 -35.23
CA ASN A 768 -46.38 72.91 -33.84
C ASN A 768 -45.66 71.68 -33.21
N MET A 769 -44.58 71.22 -33.85
CA MET A 769 -43.76 70.12 -33.34
C MET A 769 -42.94 70.53 -32.11
N THR A 770 -43.01 69.73 -31.05
CA THR A 770 -42.19 69.86 -29.85
C THR A 770 -40.69 69.81 -30.21
N SER A 771 -39.87 70.67 -29.59
CA SER A 771 -38.43 70.62 -29.81
C SER A 771 -37.85 69.31 -29.26
N ILE A 772 -36.86 68.74 -29.95
CA ILE A 772 -36.24 67.46 -29.54
C ILE A 772 -35.64 67.56 -28.13
N GLN A 773 -35.09 68.74 -27.78
CA GLN A 773 -34.52 69.00 -26.44
C GLN A 773 -35.59 68.99 -25.35
N ASN A 774 -36.75 69.60 -25.60
CA ASN A 774 -37.85 69.62 -24.63
C ASN A 774 -38.48 68.23 -24.48
N LEU A 775 -38.61 67.47 -25.57
CA LEU A 775 -39.13 66.10 -25.55
C LEU A 775 -38.17 65.16 -24.81
N GLN A 776 -36.86 65.32 -24.96
CA GLN A 776 -35.88 64.56 -24.19
C GLN A 776 -35.96 64.86 -22.69
N ALA A 777 -36.11 66.14 -22.32
CA ALA A 777 -36.26 66.55 -20.91
C ALA A 777 -37.56 66.04 -20.29
N GLU A 778 -38.68 66.06 -21.03
CA GLU A 778 -39.97 65.50 -20.60
C GLU A 778 -39.87 63.98 -20.36
N LEU A 779 -39.23 63.24 -21.26
CA LEU A 779 -39.00 61.80 -21.09
C LEU A 779 -38.02 61.47 -19.96
N ASP A 780 -37.01 62.32 -19.71
CA ASP A 780 -36.08 62.15 -18.59
C ASP A 780 -36.74 62.39 -17.23
N SER A 781 -37.78 63.23 -17.17
CA SER A 781 -38.54 63.49 -15.94
C SER A 781 -39.39 62.31 -15.45
N LEU A 782 -39.61 61.30 -16.30
CA LEU A 782 -40.47 60.15 -16.00
C LEU A 782 -39.71 58.95 -15.36
N LEU A 783 -38.39 58.91 -15.51
CA LEU A 783 -37.49 57.92 -14.89
C LEU A 783 -37.38 58.14 -13.38
#